data_AF-A0A812XC78-F1
#
_entry.id   AF-A0A812XC78-F1
#
_cell.length_a   1.000
_cell.length_b   1.000
_cell.length_c   1.000
_cell.angle_alpha   90.00
_cell.angle_beta   90.00
_cell.angle_gamma   90.00
#
_symmetry.space_group_name_H-M   'P 1'
#
loop_
_entity.id
_entity.type
_entity.pdbx_description
1 polymer ?
#
loop_
_entity_poly.entity_id
_entity_poly.type
_entity_poly.pdbx_seq_one_letter_code
_entity_poly.pdbx_strand_id
1 'polypeptide(L)'
;MSDFQLLHLPCDAHKGATCVKACLGAVESEVSGLINSSLALGELGVLQRLRDLLTALLFNNLEIYQTEPPHDQSLTDYRRAVYDRFMPLQGDKCILNQKRRKILETMLNGDLRQAELQHYCPLGAMCCANDTQQTMSNMALYVSWALLPCQQATISRKNWIGQTDAMNWTGVLESHHGLYSRLLLMYFGTPKVVNPSRGQAATEAAPVSDDEDGMQDWKQALMDELSSAPAPADPQVVPEVHADGAGPEAAPEVDFAQAQASRDNDDLWKEMKQMRRQSAQAYAASRPYNKLYIMSETLGPLHVFMSQILKKSGGQWESKQAAKQARGEPRTFLLLEAARQQEVQQAMTDLLDILPTTPLGAHLETFTCVHRALRFAMTASGMCSLHGLIRFARQNLPYQAFHLVAEDVSDEKLSECAQRLLDTPRCLFDEFWNGFSRRYPSKSALLSAECRGLLQCIAAIAAVDVCSIESSHSSTREFAQLRSRGWTSSLEEVASRWVLLQRKRHNKGTSSAANRQNKKKPQPDSAEKKRRTGTVSAWNAFMHFHGRGLPPDAGRHSARLSAIFRSLTDEERQKYVAAAEGGSAAVRMGFPAFATAKTSKEKRQEKRHKSSQRGVSAGHSLAAPMLLPGQQVPGPAGGAIVAVPPAHLDVVGGQVTQHLRQTFPDLYQEFLAGLKKPEDELDLNEQELDSLCKFRATVDFLDVPVAKTWERDGHSQLRQNLSAHPVSSLVRGLVWNPPTEKAVEAGGLCPVCLGLDGLVGFSCT
;
A
#
# COMPACT_ATOMS: atom_id res chain seq x y z
N MET A 1 13.01 38.92 30.02
CA MET A 1 12.35 38.34 28.83
C MET A 1 13.27 38.31 27.62
N SER A 2 14.23 39.25 27.49
CA SER A 2 15.27 39.25 26.44
C SER A 2 15.99 37.90 26.29
N ASP A 3 16.36 37.28 27.40
CA ASP A 3 17.24 36.10 27.38
C ASP A 3 16.56 34.83 26.83
N PHE A 4 15.22 34.81 26.79
CA PHE A 4 14.46 33.67 26.25
C PHE A 4 14.30 33.72 24.72
N GLN A 5 14.65 34.84 24.08
CA GLN A 5 14.68 34.94 22.62
C GLN A 5 15.88 34.19 22.01
N LEU A 6 16.85 33.77 22.84
CA LEU A 6 18.08 33.11 22.44
C LEU A 6 17.92 31.60 22.17
N LEU A 7 16.73 31.02 22.41
CA LEU A 7 16.48 29.61 22.12
C LEU A 7 16.30 29.40 20.61
N HIS A 8 17.42 29.21 19.92
CA HIS A 8 17.47 28.89 18.50
C HIS A 8 17.68 27.39 18.29
N LEU A 9 16.65 26.72 17.79
CA LEU A 9 16.69 25.28 17.52
C LEU A 9 16.79 25.03 16.01
N PRO A 10 17.69 24.16 15.56
CA PRO A 10 17.71 23.74 14.17
C PRO A 10 16.48 22.89 13.86
N CYS A 11 15.99 22.95 12.63
CA CYS A 11 14.84 22.14 12.19
C CYS A 11 15.23 20.66 12.07
N ASP A 12 14.69 19.83 12.96
CA ASP A 12 14.94 18.38 12.97
C ASP A 12 14.46 17.68 11.70
N ALA A 13 13.39 18.18 11.07
CA ALA A 13 12.91 17.64 9.80
C ALA A 13 13.90 17.88 8.64
N HIS A 14 14.54 19.06 8.58
CA HIS A 14 15.58 19.31 7.58
C HIS A 14 16.84 18.48 7.82
N LYS A 15 17.23 18.33 9.08
CA LYS A 15 18.33 17.45 9.46
C LYS A 15 18.03 16.00 9.09
N GLY A 16 16.81 15.52 9.35
CA GLY A 16 16.39 14.17 8.97
C GLY A 16 16.33 13.98 7.45
N ALA A 17 15.86 14.98 6.71
CA ALA A 17 15.94 14.98 5.24
C ALA A 17 17.40 14.96 4.74
N THR A 18 18.30 15.64 5.43
CA THR A 18 19.75 15.60 5.14
C THR A 18 20.33 14.21 5.40
N CYS A 19 19.85 13.49 6.43
CA CYS A 19 20.24 12.09 6.67
C CYS A 19 19.79 11.18 5.54
N VAL A 20 18.56 11.35 5.04
CA VAL A 20 18.05 10.65 3.84
C VAL A 20 18.92 10.96 2.62
N LYS A 21 19.30 12.23 2.42
CA LYS A 21 20.20 12.63 1.33
C LYS A 21 21.58 11.98 1.45
N ALA A 22 22.16 11.96 2.66
CA ALA A 22 23.45 11.33 2.92
C ALA A 22 23.41 9.83 2.60
N CYS A 23 22.33 9.14 3.00
CA CYS A 23 22.10 7.73 2.67
C CYS A 23 22.03 7.50 1.14
N LEU A 24 21.37 8.40 0.41
CA LEU A 24 21.23 8.33 -1.06
C LEU A 24 22.49 8.72 -1.84
N GLY A 25 23.50 9.33 -1.19
CA GLY A 25 24.72 9.76 -1.86
C GLY A 25 25.51 8.63 -2.53
N ALA A 26 25.38 7.39 -2.04
CA ALA A 26 26.01 6.22 -2.65
C ALA A 26 25.29 5.71 -3.93
N VAL A 27 24.10 6.22 -4.24
CA VAL A 27 23.22 5.74 -5.32
C VAL A 27 22.64 6.89 -6.16
N GLU A 28 23.40 7.97 -6.35
CA GLU A 28 22.93 9.12 -7.12
C GLU A 28 22.57 8.77 -8.58
N SER A 29 23.27 7.80 -9.18
CA SER A 29 22.94 7.25 -10.50
C SER A 29 21.54 6.64 -10.53
N GLU A 30 21.19 5.86 -9.50
CA GLU A 30 19.90 5.17 -9.40
C GLU A 30 18.76 6.17 -9.16
N VAL A 31 19.00 7.19 -8.31
CA VAL A 31 18.06 8.31 -8.12
C VAL A 31 17.82 9.04 -9.43
N SER A 32 18.88 9.29 -10.21
CA SER A 32 18.78 9.94 -11.52
C SER A 32 17.99 9.08 -12.51
N GLY A 33 18.25 7.78 -12.55
CA GLY A 33 17.54 6.81 -13.38
C GLY A 33 16.04 6.73 -13.06
N LEU A 34 15.67 6.72 -11.78
CA LEU A 34 14.28 6.77 -11.33
C LEU A 34 13.57 8.08 -11.73
N ILE A 35 14.25 9.22 -11.56
CA ILE A 35 13.72 10.52 -11.97
C ILE A 35 13.49 10.55 -13.48
N ASN A 36 14.49 10.20 -14.27
CA ASN A 36 14.42 10.22 -15.73
C ASN A 36 13.37 9.25 -16.27
N SER A 37 13.23 8.07 -15.64
CA SER A 37 12.15 7.13 -15.95
C SER A 37 10.78 7.74 -15.69
N SER A 38 10.55 8.31 -14.51
CA SER A 38 9.25 8.92 -14.19
C SER A 38 8.90 10.10 -15.09
N LEU A 39 9.90 10.91 -15.49
CA LEU A 39 9.71 12.04 -16.39
C LEU A 39 9.46 11.58 -17.83
N ALA A 40 10.16 10.54 -18.30
CA ALA A 40 9.92 9.94 -19.61
C ALA A 40 8.53 9.29 -19.67
N LEU A 41 8.05 8.75 -18.55
CA LEU A 41 6.72 8.16 -18.44
C LEU A 41 5.63 9.18 -18.04
N GLY A 42 5.96 10.47 -17.96
CA GLY A 42 5.11 11.54 -17.45
C GLY A 42 3.92 11.92 -18.34
N GLU A 43 3.91 11.51 -19.61
CA GLU A 43 2.93 11.94 -20.61
C GLU A 43 1.55 11.27 -20.43
N LEU A 44 0.50 11.96 -20.88
CA LEU A 44 -0.87 11.42 -20.84
C LEU A 44 -1.00 10.18 -21.74
N GLY A 45 -1.76 9.19 -21.28
CA GLY A 45 -1.96 7.93 -22.01
C GLY A 45 -0.80 6.93 -21.88
N VAL A 46 0.36 7.31 -21.35
CA VAL A 46 1.51 6.41 -21.18
C VAL A 46 1.17 5.21 -20.31
N LEU A 47 0.38 5.39 -19.25
CA LEU A 47 -0.04 4.27 -18.40
C LEU A 47 -0.83 3.21 -19.17
N GLN A 48 -1.74 3.62 -20.07
CA GLN A 48 -2.49 2.68 -20.90
C GLN A 48 -1.54 1.94 -21.84
N ARG A 49 -0.68 2.69 -22.54
CA ARG A 49 0.34 2.11 -23.42
C ARG A 49 1.26 1.12 -22.70
N LEU A 50 1.68 1.42 -21.46
CA LEU A 50 2.47 0.49 -20.65
C LEU A 50 1.70 -0.76 -20.26
N ARG A 51 0.39 -0.67 -20.00
CA ARG A 51 -0.46 -1.84 -19.74
C ARG A 51 -0.66 -2.69 -20.99
N ASP A 52 -0.80 -2.07 -22.15
CA ASP A 52 -0.93 -2.77 -23.43
C ASP A 52 0.37 -3.53 -23.75
N LEU A 53 1.51 -2.86 -23.55
CA LEU A 53 2.84 -3.46 -23.69
C LEU A 53 3.07 -4.60 -22.67
N LEU A 54 2.70 -4.39 -21.40
CA LEU A 54 2.80 -5.44 -20.39
C LEU A 54 1.91 -6.64 -20.74
N THR A 55 0.70 -6.38 -21.22
CA THR A 55 -0.22 -7.41 -21.71
C THR A 55 0.41 -8.21 -22.84
N ALA A 56 1.01 -7.54 -23.83
CA ALA A 56 1.75 -8.21 -24.90
C ALA A 56 2.93 -9.06 -24.37
N LEU A 57 3.67 -8.58 -23.37
CA LEU A 57 4.71 -9.38 -22.72
C LEU A 57 4.14 -10.62 -22.03
N LEU A 58 3.02 -10.49 -21.32
CA LEU A 58 2.36 -11.63 -20.69
C LEU A 58 1.93 -12.65 -21.75
N PHE A 59 1.26 -12.23 -22.83
CA PHE A 59 0.84 -13.15 -23.91
C PHE A 59 2.02 -13.87 -24.59
N ASN A 60 3.14 -13.18 -24.78
CA ASN A 60 4.28 -13.74 -25.53
C ASN A 60 5.20 -14.63 -24.68
N ASN A 61 5.19 -14.49 -23.35
CA ASN A 61 6.21 -15.09 -22.49
C ASN A 61 5.64 -15.89 -21.32
N LEU A 62 4.32 -15.91 -21.11
CA LEU A 62 3.68 -16.66 -20.06
C LEU A 62 3.62 -18.15 -20.40
N GLU A 63 4.28 -18.94 -19.57
CA GLU A 63 4.18 -20.39 -19.56
C GLU A 63 3.14 -20.81 -18.51
N ILE A 64 2.11 -21.52 -18.96
CA ILE A 64 1.01 -22.01 -18.12
C ILE A 64 1.21 -23.50 -17.86
N TYR A 65 1.44 -23.82 -16.59
CA TYR A 65 1.57 -25.17 -16.08
C TYR A 65 0.25 -25.59 -15.43
N GLN A 66 -0.26 -26.76 -15.80
CA GLN A 66 -1.48 -27.34 -15.21
C GLN A 66 -1.19 -28.15 -13.93
N THR A 67 0.01 -28.02 -13.38
CA THR A 67 0.44 -28.68 -12.15
C THR A 67 0.28 -27.74 -10.94
N GLU A 68 0.42 -28.28 -9.74
CA GLU A 68 0.54 -27.46 -8.54
C GLU A 68 1.80 -26.57 -8.61
N PRO A 69 1.75 -25.35 -8.03
CA PRO A 69 2.94 -24.52 -7.90
C PRO A 69 4.00 -25.24 -7.06
N PRO A 70 5.30 -25.00 -7.32
CA PRO A 70 6.36 -25.57 -6.51
C PRO A 70 6.18 -25.14 -5.05
N HIS A 71 6.09 -26.11 -4.13
CA HIS A 71 5.92 -25.89 -2.69
C HIS A 71 7.24 -25.54 -1.97
N ASP A 72 8.19 -24.93 -2.68
CA ASP A 72 9.45 -24.52 -2.07
C ASP A 72 9.20 -23.35 -1.10
N GLN A 73 9.54 -23.58 0.16
CA GLN A 73 9.45 -22.59 1.22
C GLN A 73 10.31 -21.37 0.89
N SER A 74 11.47 -21.56 0.25
CA SER A 74 12.38 -20.48 -0.13
C SER A 74 11.72 -19.50 -1.12
N LEU A 75 11.00 -20.02 -2.12
CA LEU A 75 10.24 -19.21 -3.09
C LEU A 75 9.12 -18.44 -2.43
N THR A 76 8.42 -19.08 -1.50
CA THR A 76 7.32 -18.46 -0.76
C THR A 76 7.82 -17.34 0.14
N ASP A 77 8.94 -17.55 0.82
CA ASP A 77 9.56 -16.54 1.67
C ASP A 77 10.15 -15.39 0.86
N TYR A 78 10.79 -15.67 -0.28
CA TYR A 78 11.24 -14.64 -1.22
C TYR A 78 10.06 -13.76 -1.67
N ARG A 79 8.98 -14.35 -2.20
CA ARG A 79 7.78 -13.59 -2.63
C ARG A 79 7.20 -12.73 -1.51
N ARG A 80 7.07 -13.31 -0.32
CA ARG A 80 6.58 -12.59 0.86
C ARG A 80 7.48 -11.40 1.18
N ALA A 81 8.81 -11.60 1.18
CA ALA A 81 9.78 -10.55 1.46
C ALA A 81 9.73 -9.43 0.41
N VAL A 82 9.59 -9.76 -0.88
CA VAL A 82 9.39 -8.78 -1.96
C VAL A 82 8.11 -7.96 -1.72
N TYR A 83 7.01 -8.62 -1.39
CA TYR A 83 5.73 -7.95 -1.18
C TYR A 83 5.71 -7.10 0.08
N ASP A 84 6.37 -7.55 1.15
CA ASP A 84 6.58 -6.78 2.37
C ASP A 84 7.40 -5.54 2.13
N ARG A 85 8.43 -5.62 1.28
CA ARG A 85 9.25 -4.48 0.91
C ARG A 85 8.51 -3.47 0.04
N PHE A 86 7.94 -3.90 -1.08
CA PHE A 86 7.45 -2.97 -2.11
C PHE A 86 5.92 -2.78 -2.14
N MET A 87 5.17 -3.59 -1.40
CA MET A 87 3.72 -3.45 -1.25
C MET A 87 3.30 -3.53 0.23
N PRO A 88 3.83 -2.67 1.11
CA PRO A 88 3.59 -2.78 2.54
C PRO A 88 2.09 -2.73 2.87
N LEU A 89 1.66 -3.52 3.86
CA LEU A 89 0.28 -3.55 4.35
C LEU A 89 -0.01 -2.46 5.39
N GLN A 90 0.91 -1.51 5.56
CA GLN A 90 0.79 -0.36 6.43
C GLN A 90 0.65 0.92 5.60
N GLY A 91 0.06 1.96 6.19
CA GLY A 91 -0.16 3.25 5.53
C GLY A 91 -1.42 3.32 4.66
N ASP A 92 -1.53 4.40 3.88
CA ASP A 92 -2.78 4.78 3.19
C ASP A 92 -3.14 3.81 2.04
N LYS A 93 -2.15 3.09 1.49
CA LYS A 93 -2.34 2.13 0.40
C LYS A 93 -2.56 0.70 0.88
N CYS A 94 -2.78 0.45 2.18
CA CYS A 94 -2.87 -0.90 2.72
C CYS A 94 -3.95 -1.76 2.03
N ILE A 95 -5.15 -1.22 1.79
CA ILE A 95 -6.26 -1.96 1.15
C ILE A 95 -5.93 -2.26 -0.32
N LEU A 96 -5.35 -1.29 -1.02
CA LEU A 96 -4.92 -1.46 -2.41
C LEU A 96 -3.85 -2.56 -2.49
N ASN A 97 -2.83 -2.49 -1.63
CA ASN A 97 -1.74 -3.48 -1.59
C ASN A 97 -2.23 -4.87 -1.20
N GLN A 98 -3.21 -5.01 -0.30
CA GLN A 98 -3.84 -6.32 0.00
C GLN A 98 -4.45 -6.96 -1.25
N LYS A 99 -5.20 -6.17 -2.04
CA LYS A 99 -5.79 -6.66 -3.29
C LYS A 99 -4.72 -7.04 -4.31
N ARG A 100 -3.71 -6.18 -4.49
CA ARG A 100 -2.60 -6.40 -5.41
C ARG A 100 -1.82 -7.67 -5.06
N ARG A 101 -1.41 -7.82 -3.79
CA ARG A 101 -0.72 -9.03 -3.31
C ARG A 101 -1.55 -10.27 -3.57
N LYS A 102 -2.85 -10.26 -3.25
CA LYS A 102 -3.71 -11.43 -3.48
C LYS A 102 -3.76 -11.83 -4.96
N ILE A 103 -3.83 -10.86 -5.87
CA ILE A 103 -3.80 -11.12 -7.31
C ILE A 103 -2.43 -11.70 -7.72
N LEU A 104 -1.33 -11.05 -7.33
CA LEU A 104 0.02 -11.47 -7.73
C LEU A 104 0.41 -12.83 -7.12
N GLU A 105 0.06 -13.10 -5.85
CA GLU A 105 0.24 -14.41 -5.21
C GLU A 105 -0.53 -15.52 -5.91
N THR A 106 -1.69 -15.21 -6.49
CA THR A 106 -2.54 -16.20 -7.15
C THR A 106 -2.12 -16.42 -8.61
N MET A 107 -1.78 -15.35 -9.32
CA MET A 107 -1.51 -15.39 -10.76
C MET A 107 -0.01 -15.54 -11.07
N LEU A 108 0.89 -14.87 -10.35
CA LEU A 108 2.35 -14.97 -10.54
C LEU A 108 2.94 -15.88 -9.45
N ASN A 109 2.48 -17.13 -9.45
CA ASN A 109 2.77 -18.11 -8.42
C ASN A 109 3.97 -19.03 -8.73
N GLY A 110 4.74 -18.75 -9.79
CA GLY A 110 6.03 -19.38 -10.06
C GLY A 110 7.22 -18.72 -9.35
N ASP A 111 8.43 -19.04 -9.81
CA ASP A 111 9.67 -18.42 -9.33
C ASP A 111 9.88 -17.05 -9.98
N LEU A 112 9.64 -15.99 -9.21
CA LEU A 112 9.77 -14.60 -9.67
C LEU A 112 11.21 -14.19 -10.06
N ARG A 113 12.22 -14.97 -9.64
CA ARG A 113 13.64 -14.69 -9.92
C ARG A 113 14.03 -15.07 -11.36
N GLN A 114 13.30 -16.01 -11.95
CA GLN A 114 13.55 -16.49 -13.30
C GLN A 114 13.10 -15.47 -14.36
N ALA A 115 13.71 -15.51 -15.54
CA ALA A 115 13.31 -14.64 -16.64
C ALA A 115 11.98 -15.07 -17.32
N GLU A 116 11.66 -16.36 -17.23
CA GLU A 116 10.43 -16.96 -17.78
C GLU A 116 9.24 -16.61 -16.87
N LEU A 117 8.14 -16.16 -17.46
CA LEU A 117 6.91 -15.87 -16.71
C LEU A 117 6.17 -17.18 -16.51
N GLN A 118 5.99 -17.60 -15.27
CA GLN A 118 5.39 -18.89 -14.96
C GLN A 118 4.08 -18.73 -14.18
N HIS A 119 3.08 -19.51 -14.59
CA HIS A 119 1.81 -19.63 -13.89
C HIS A 119 1.42 -21.09 -13.71
N TYR A 120 1.11 -21.46 -12.48
CA TYR A 120 0.65 -22.79 -12.11
C TYR A 120 -0.84 -22.73 -11.80
N CYS A 121 -1.70 -23.32 -12.63
CA CYS A 121 -3.14 -23.40 -12.38
C CYS A 121 -3.55 -24.87 -12.18
N PRO A 122 -3.41 -25.42 -10.96
CA PRO A 122 -3.82 -26.79 -10.69
C PRO A 122 -5.34 -26.92 -10.90
N LEU A 123 -5.73 -27.87 -11.75
CA LEU A 123 -7.10 -28.35 -11.94
C LEU A 123 -8.14 -27.37 -12.52
N GLY A 124 -7.72 -26.25 -13.11
CA GLY A 124 -8.63 -25.29 -13.76
C GLY A 124 -9.74 -24.71 -12.86
N ALA A 125 -9.67 -24.93 -11.55
CA ALA A 125 -10.81 -24.72 -10.66
C ALA A 125 -10.90 -23.29 -10.13
N MET A 126 -9.83 -22.50 -10.20
CA MET A 126 -9.83 -21.12 -9.66
C MET A 126 -9.60 -20.01 -10.70
N CYS A 127 -8.79 -20.25 -11.74
CA CYS A 127 -8.31 -19.17 -12.61
C CYS A 127 -8.86 -19.23 -14.04
N CYS A 128 -9.15 -20.42 -14.55
CA CYS A 128 -9.56 -20.67 -15.92
C CYS A 128 -10.15 -22.08 -15.99
N ALA A 129 -11.33 -22.29 -16.55
CA ALA A 129 -12.00 -23.60 -16.58
C ALA A 129 -11.31 -24.59 -17.55
N ASN A 130 -10.02 -24.87 -17.33
CA ASN A 130 -9.06 -25.50 -18.24
C ASN A 130 -8.84 -24.75 -19.56
N ASP A 131 -9.29 -23.50 -19.69
CA ASP A 131 -9.10 -22.67 -20.88
C ASP A 131 -7.89 -21.74 -20.73
N THR A 132 -6.82 -22.05 -21.46
CA THR A 132 -5.58 -21.25 -21.51
C THR A 132 -5.85 -19.80 -21.94
N GLN A 133 -6.81 -19.58 -22.84
CA GLN A 133 -7.15 -18.24 -23.33
C GLN A 133 -7.83 -17.41 -22.24
N GLN A 134 -8.71 -18.04 -21.46
CA GLN A 134 -9.30 -17.41 -20.29
C GLN A 134 -8.23 -17.06 -19.25
N THR A 135 -7.23 -17.92 -19.02
CA THR A 135 -6.08 -17.63 -18.14
C THR A 135 -5.34 -16.39 -18.60
N MET A 136 -4.97 -16.34 -19.88
CA MET A 136 -4.21 -15.22 -20.44
C MET A 136 -5.02 -13.92 -20.40
N SER A 137 -6.33 -13.98 -20.65
CA SER A 137 -7.23 -12.82 -20.56
C SER A 137 -7.34 -12.31 -19.11
N ASN A 138 -7.47 -13.22 -18.14
CA ASN A 138 -7.52 -12.88 -16.72
C ASN A 138 -6.17 -12.33 -16.22
N MET A 139 -5.05 -12.89 -16.68
CA MET A 139 -3.71 -12.36 -16.45
C MET A 139 -3.57 -10.94 -16.97
N ALA A 140 -3.87 -10.73 -18.25
CA ALA A 140 -3.83 -9.42 -18.90
C ALA A 140 -4.65 -8.37 -18.14
N LEU A 141 -5.83 -8.75 -17.65
CA LEU A 141 -6.71 -7.83 -16.92
C LEU A 141 -6.20 -7.56 -15.49
N TYR A 142 -6.01 -8.61 -14.68
CA TYR A 142 -5.77 -8.46 -13.24
C TYR A 142 -4.30 -8.22 -12.92
N VAL A 143 -3.36 -8.92 -13.58
CA VAL A 143 -1.92 -8.77 -13.32
C VAL A 143 -1.44 -7.41 -13.81
N SER A 144 -1.86 -6.96 -15.00
CA SER A 144 -1.48 -5.63 -15.50
C SER A 144 -1.96 -4.52 -14.57
N TRP A 145 -3.18 -4.62 -14.03
CA TRP A 145 -3.66 -3.68 -13.02
C TRP A 145 -2.88 -3.75 -11.71
N ALA A 146 -2.58 -4.96 -11.22
CA ALA A 146 -1.89 -5.15 -9.97
C ALA A 146 -0.43 -4.68 -10.01
N LEU A 147 0.26 -4.88 -11.14
CA LEU A 147 1.64 -4.41 -11.37
C LEU A 147 1.68 -2.90 -11.68
N LEU A 148 0.74 -2.38 -12.48
CA LEU A 148 0.68 -0.97 -12.91
C LEU A 148 -0.62 -0.28 -12.43
N PRO A 149 -0.82 -0.05 -11.13
CA PRO A 149 -2.06 0.54 -10.61
C PRO A 149 -2.19 2.04 -10.95
N CYS A 150 -1.06 2.73 -11.08
CA CYS A 150 -0.96 4.16 -11.35
C CYS A 150 0.31 4.47 -12.15
N GLN A 151 0.46 5.72 -12.58
CA GLN A 151 1.70 6.24 -13.13
C GLN A 151 2.84 6.18 -12.10
N GLN A 152 4.08 6.03 -12.57
CA GLN A 152 5.26 6.02 -11.71
C GLN A 152 5.37 7.36 -10.97
N ALA A 153 5.54 7.32 -9.64
CA ALA A 153 5.78 8.52 -8.87
C ALA A 153 7.16 9.11 -9.20
N THR A 154 7.25 10.44 -9.28
CA THR A 154 8.53 11.14 -9.49
C THR A 154 9.23 11.39 -8.17
N ILE A 155 10.50 11.00 -8.10
CA ILE A 155 11.38 11.36 -6.98
C ILE A 155 11.73 12.85 -7.08
N SER A 156 11.62 13.56 -5.97
CA SER A 156 12.19 14.91 -5.85
C SER A 156 13.55 14.82 -5.15
N ARG A 157 14.60 15.42 -5.71
CA ARG A 157 15.88 15.55 -4.99
C ARG A 157 15.77 16.47 -3.78
N LYS A 158 14.83 17.42 -3.84
CA LYS A 158 14.62 18.44 -2.80
C LYS A 158 13.70 17.96 -1.69
N ASN A 159 12.95 16.89 -1.92
CA ASN A 159 11.94 16.40 -0.99
C ASN A 159 12.01 14.87 -0.88
N TRP A 160 12.05 14.36 0.34
CA TRP A 160 12.06 12.93 0.62
C TRP A 160 10.69 12.26 0.41
N ILE A 161 9.60 13.04 0.36
CA ILE A 161 8.25 12.53 0.10
C ILE A 161 8.16 11.95 -1.32
N GLY A 162 7.53 10.79 -1.44
CA GLY A 162 7.29 10.10 -2.73
C GLY A 162 8.43 9.20 -3.18
N GLN A 163 9.60 9.24 -2.51
CA GLN A 163 10.72 8.34 -2.79
C GLN A 163 10.31 6.86 -2.65
N THR A 164 9.66 6.50 -1.54
CA THR A 164 9.18 5.14 -1.29
C THR A 164 8.19 4.69 -2.35
N ASP A 165 7.30 5.58 -2.80
CA ASP A 165 6.31 5.25 -3.83
C ASP A 165 6.95 4.97 -5.18
N ALA A 166 7.96 5.75 -5.57
CA ALA A 166 8.71 5.53 -6.80
C ALA A 166 9.51 4.21 -6.75
N MET A 167 10.21 3.95 -5.64
CA MET A 167 10.96 2.71 -5.41
C MET A 167 10.02 1.50 -5.36
N ASN A 168 8.86 1.60 -4.72
CA ASN A 168 7.87 0.54 -4.65
C ASN A 168 7.27 0.22 -6.02
N TRP A 169 6.98 1.25 -6.81
CA TRP A 169 6.46 1.07 -8.17
C TRP A 169 7.47 0.32 -9.05
N THR A 170 8.72 0.76 -9.09
CA THR A 170 9.77 0.14 -9.91
C THR A 170 10.20 -1.22 -9.34
N GLY A 171 10.35 -1.32 -8.02
CA GLY A 171 10.77 -2.54 -7.33
C GLY A 171 9.79 -3.69 -7.48
N VAL A 172 8.47 -3.44 -7.41
CA VAL A 172 7.46 -4.48 -7.70
C VAL A 172 7.63 -4.99 -9.14
N LEU A 173 7.70 -4.11 -10.14
CA LEU A 173 7.82 -4.54 -11.52
C LEU A 173 9.13 -5.28 -11.79
N GLU A 174 10.26 -4.77 -11.29
CA GLU A 174 11.56 -5.38 -11.52
C GLU A 174 11.70 -6.74 -10.80
N SER A 175 11.14 -6.87 -9.58
CA SER A 175 11.16 -8.12 -8.81
C SER A 175 10.39 -9.29 -9.46
N HIS A 176 9.48 -9.01 -10.38
CA HIS A 176 8.75 -10.05 -11.11
C HIS A 176 9.42 -10.23 -12.46
N HIS A 177 10.36 -11.18 -12.55
CA HIS A 177 10.96 -11.61 -13.82
C HIS A 177 11.66 -10.49 -14.62
N GLY A 178 12.14 -9.43 -13.94
CA GLY A 178 12.74 -8.26 -14.58
C GLY A 178 11.77 -7.51 -15.49
N LEU A 179 10.47 -7.53 -15.18
CA LEU A 179 9.43 -6.95 -16.04
C LEU A 179 9.59 -5.45 -16.21
N TYR A 180 10.10 -4.70 -15.23
CA TYR A 180 10.37 -3.27 -15.40
C TYR A 180 11.38 -3.03 -16.53
N SER A 181 12.55 -3.66 -16.45
CA SER A 181 13.60 -3.53 -17.45
C SER A 181 13.09 -3.89 -18.85
N ARG A 182 12.39 -5.03 -18.98
CA ARG A 182 11.82 -5.50 -20.26
C ARG A 182 10.77 -4.54 -20.81
N LEU A 183 9.85 -4.09 -19.96
CA LEU A 183 8.76 -3.20 -20.33
C LEU A 183 9.29 -1.84 -20.82
N LEU A 184 10.25 -1.26 -20.11
CA LEU A 184 10.83 0.04 -20.44
C LEU A 184 11.66 -0.01 -21.73
N LEU A 185 12.48 -1.06 -21.92
CA LEU A 185 13.25 -1.24 -23.15
C LEU A 185 12.35 -1.37 -24.38
N MET A 186 11.25 -2.11 -24.24
CA MET A 186 10.23 -2.24 -25.29
C MET A 186 9.47 -0.94 -25.53
N TYR A 187 9.12 -0.20 -24.46
CA TYR A 187 8.47 1.11 -24.57
C TYR A 187 9.33 2.13 -25.34
N PHE A 188 10.66 2.11 -25.14
CA PHE A 188 11.57 2.99 -25.86
C PHE A 188 11.89 2.55 -27.29
N GLY A 189 11.37 1.41 -27.73
CA GLY A 189 11.58 0.90 -29.09
C GLY A 189 12.95 0.28 -29.32
N THR A 190 13.64 -0.13 -28.25
CA THR A 190 14.87 -0.92 -28.38
C THR A 190 14.47 -2.26 -29.02
N PRO A 191 15.05 -2.64 -30.18
CA PRO A 191 14.68 -3.88 -30.85
C PRO A 191 14.79 -5.06 -29.88
N LYS A 192 13.83 -5.99 -29.98
CA LYS A 192 13.62 -7.16 -29.11
C LYS A 192 14.89 -7.52 -28.35
N VAL A 193 14.87 -7.37 -27.02
CA VAL A 193 15.84 -8.05 -26.16
C VAL A 193 15.84 -9.48 -26.65
N VAL A 194 16.90 -9.88 -27.37
CA VAL A 194 17.10 -11.26 -27.78
C VAL A 194 17.04 -11.99 -26.45
N ASN A 195 15.99 -12.78 -26.24
CA ASN A 195 15.91 -13.64 -25.06
C ASN A 195 17.28 -14.28 -24.97
N PRO A 196 18.08 -14.03 -23.91
CA PRO A 196 19.39 -14.64 -23.79
C PRO A 196 19.13 -16.12 -24.01
N SER A 197 19.64 -16.62 -25.13
CA SER A 197 19.13 -17.84 -25.72
C SER A 197 19.29 -18.92 -24.66
N ARG A 198 18.28 -19.80 -24.55
CA ARG A 198 18.04 -20.87 -23.55
C ARG A 198 19.18 -21.91 -23.43
N GLY A 199 20.44 -21.50 -23.53
CA GLY A 199 21.62 -22.34 -23.70
C GLY A 199 22.96 -21.59 -23.66
N GLN A 200 23.00 -20.25 -23.56
CA GLN A 200 24.19 -19.57 -23.07
C GLN A 200 24.09 -19.47 -21.56
N ALA A 201 24.39 -20.59 -20.88
CA ALA A 201 24.78 -20.55 -19.48
C ALA A 201 25.82 -19.45 -19.35
N ALA A 202 25.58 -18.50 -18.44
CA ALA A 202 26.63 -17.60 -17.98
C ALA A 202 27.84 -18.49 -17.71
N THR A 203 28.97 -18.22 -18.38
CA THR A 203 30.25 -18.89 -18.13
C THR A 203 30.35 -19.10 -16.63
N GLU A 204 30.24 -20.36 -16.21
CA GLU A 204 30.31 -20.76 -14.81
C GLU A 204 31.55 -20.08 -14.24
N ALA A 205 31.33 -19.13 -13.33
CA ALA A 205 32.38 -18.76 -12.41
C ALA A 205 32.79 -20.07 -11.75
N ALA A 206 34.08 -20.40 -11.86
CA ALA A 206 34.64 -21.66 -11.38
C ALA A 206 34.10 -21.98 -9.97
N PRO A 207 33.77 -23.26 -9.67
CA PRO A 207 33.25 -23.64 -8.37
C PRO A 207 34.24 -23.18 -7.28
N VAL A 208 33.83 -22.17 -6.52
CA VAL A 208 34.50 -21.79 -5.29
C VAL A 208 34.27 -22.96 -4.34
N SER A 209 35.35 -23.67 -3.99
CA SER A 209 35.30 -24.75 -3.04
C SER A 209 34.80 -24.21 -1.70
N ASP A 210 33.69 -24.76 -1.21
CA ASP A 210 33.21 -24.60 0.15
C ASP A 210 34.19 -25.32 1.10
N ASP A 211 35.33 -24.70 1.38
CA ASP A 211 36.15 -25.06 2.53
C ASP A 211 35.58 -24.33 3.76
N GLU A 212 34.90 -25.09 4.62
CA GLU A 212 34.18 -24.66 5.82
C GLU A 212 35.03 -24.05 6.96
N ASP A 213 36.29 -23.66 6.72
CA ASP A 213 37.17 -23.08 7.73
C ASP A 213 37.79 -21.75 7.25
N GLY A 214 37.11 -20.62 7.48
CA GLY A 214 37.54 -19.37 6.83
C GLY A 214 37.01 -18.04 7.35
N MET A 215 36.73 -17.89 8.64
CA MET A 215 36.50 -16.55 9.24
C MET A 215 37.79 -15.70 9.34
N GLN A 216 38.87 -16.13 8.68
CA GLN A 216 40.16 -15.48 8.57
C GLN A 216 40.47 -15.21 7.09
N ASP A 217 39.89 -14.14 6.55
CA ASP A 217 40.68 -13.02 6.04
C ASP A 217 39.86 -12.22 5.01
N TRP A 218 39.01 -11.32 5.51
CA TRP A 218 38.32 -10.34 4.68
C TRP A 218 39.29 -9.52 3.82
N LYS A 219 40.56 -9.39 4.24
CA LYS A 219 41.59 -8.72 3.47
C LYS A 219 41.96 -9.53 2.24
N GLN A 220 42.11 -10.85 2.35
CA GLN A 220 42.43 -11.71 1.22
C GLN A 220 41.27 -11.73 0.21
N ALA A 221 40.03 -11.89 0.66
CA ALA A 221 38.85 -11.84 -0.22
C ALA A 221 38.71 -10.49 -0.93
N LEU A 222 38.96 -9.38 -0.23
CA LEU A 222 38.97 -8.04 -0.83
C LEU A 222 40.11 -7.85 -1.83
N MET A 223 41.30 -8.38 -1.54
CA MET A 223 42.47 -8.29 -2.44
C MET A 223 42.30 -9.19 -3.67
N ASP A 224 41.67 -10.36 -3.52
CA ASP A 224 41.34 -11.27 -4.63
C ASP A 224 40.26 -10.66 -5.52
N GLU A 225 39.28 -9.95 -4.95
CA GLU A 225 38.26 -9.23 -5.74
C GLU A 225 38.82 -7.96 -6.41
N LEU A 226 39.72 -7.22 -5.74
CA LEU A 226 40.46 -6.10 -6.33
C LEU A 226 41.42 -6.53 -7.45
N SER A 227 41.97 -7.75 -7.38
CA SER A 227 42.91 -8.28 -8.37
C SER A 227 42.21 -9.05 -9.51
N SER A 228 41.01 -9.60 -9.28
CA SER A 228 40.15 -10.21 -10.31
C SER A 228 39.22 -9.23 -11.00
N ALA A 229 39.05 -8.01 -10.47
CA ALA A 229 38.43 -6.92 -11.20
C ALA A 229 39.19 -6.72 -12.51
N PRO A 230 38.53 -6.81 -13.68
CA PRO A 230 39.20 -6.64 -14.97
C PRO A 230 39.94 -5.31 -14.96
N ALA A 231 41.22 -5.35 -15.32
CA ALA A 231 42.06 -4.16 -15.39
C ALA A 231 41.28 -3.07 -16.15
N PRO A 232 41.10 -1.87 -15.56
CA PRO A 232 40.41 -0.80 -16.25
C PRO A 232 41.11 -0.62 -17.60
N ALA A 233 40.34 -0.71 -18.69
CA ALA A 233 40.85 -0.43 -20.02
C ALA A 233 41.62 0.90 -19.97
N ASP A 234 42.85 0.89 -20.51
CA ASP A 234 43.83 1.97 -20.42
C ASP A 234 43.14 3.35 -20.42
N PRO A 235 43.18 4.09 -19.29
CA PRO A 235 42.78 5.48 -19.31
C PRO A 235 43.75 6.20 -20.22
N GLN A 236 43.27 6.69 -21.37
CA GLN A 236 44.00 7.72 -22.10
C GLN A 236 44.40 8.80 -21.11
N VAL A 237 45.69 9.12 -21.08
CA VAL A 237 46.33 10.07 -20.18
C VAL A 237 45.58 11.40 -20.24
N VAL A 238 44.67 11.61 -19.30
CA VAL A 238 44.13 12.92 -18.96
C VAL A 238 45.04 13.48 -17.87
N PRO A 239 45.61 14.69 -18.04
CA PRO A 239 46.56 15.26 -17.08
C PRO A 239 45.99 15.31 -15.66
N GLU A 240 46.82 14.97 -14.68
CA GLU A 240 46.51 15.06 -13.24
C GLU A 240 45.92 16.44 -12.89
N VAL A 241 44.66 16.44 -12.45
CA VAL A 241 44.02 17.59 -11.82
C VAL A 241 43.75 17.25 -10.36
N HIS A 242 44.18 18.16 -9.50
CA HIS A 242 44.06 18.15 -8.04
C HIS A 242 42.67 17.75 -7.53
N ALA A 243 42.68 17.07 -6.38
CA ALA A 243 41.57 16.42 -5.69
C ALA A 243 40.54 17.38 -5.05
N ASP A 244 40.00 18.32 -5.82
CA ASP A 244 38.82 19.12 -5.48
C ASP A 244 37.93 19.26 -6.73
N GLY A 245 36.88 18.44 -6.84
CA GLY A 245 35.72 18.72 -7.71
C GLY A 245 35.34 17.67 -8.77
N ALA A 246 34.02 17.55 -8.95
CA ALA A 246 33.30 16.87 -10.03
C ALA A 246 33.26 15.33 -10.00
N GLY A 247 32.24 14.79 -9.32
CA GLY A 247 31.62 13.52 -9.75
C GLY A 247 31.07 13.63 -11.18
N PRO A 248 30.64 12.51 -11.80
CA PRO A 248 30.20 12.49 -13.19
C PRO A 248 29.21 13.64 -13.43
N GLU A 249 29.65 14.56 -14.28
CA GLU A 249 29.01 15.84 -14.58
C GLU A 249 27.50 15.63 -14.69
N ALA A 250 26.78 16.05 -13.64
CA ALA A 250 25.34 16.09 -13.69
C ALA A 250 24.99 16.87 -14.96
N ALA A 251 24.17 16.27 -15.84
CA ALA A 251 23.75 16.89 -17.08
C ALA A 251 23.57 18.40 -16.86
N PRO A 252 24.25 19.27 -17.64
CA PRO A 252 24.42 20.68 -17.32
C PRO A 252 23.08 21.24 -16.85
N GLU A 253 23.06 21.87 -15.67
CA GLU A 253 21.87 22.59 -15.21
C GLU A 253 21.66 23.75 -16.20
N VAL A 254 20.94 23.46 -17.29
CA VAL A 254 20.58 24.46 -18.29
C VAL A 254 19.81 25.53 -17.54
N ASP A 255 20.36 26.74 -17.48
CA ASP A 255 19.71 27.88 -16.87
C ASP A 255 18.42 28.19 -17.64
N PHE A 256 17.31 27.71 -17.09
CA PHE A 256 15.97 27.87 -17.64
C PHE A 256 15.60 29.35 -17.88
N ALA A 257 16.28 30.29 -17.22
CA ALA A 257 16.03 31.72 -17.40
C ALA A 257 16.63 32.27 -18.71
N GLN A 258 17.74 31.71 -19.21
CA GLN A 258 18.35 32.14 -20.47
C GLN A 258 17.71 31.46 -21.69
N ALA A 259 17.17 30.24 -21.54
CA ALA A 259 16.55 29.49 -22.64
C ALA A 259 15.18 30.04 -23.11
N GLN A 260 14.56 30.98 -22.38
CA GLN A 260 13.23 31.50 -22.73
C GLN A 260 13.22 32.56 -23.85
N ALA A 261 14.37 33.06 -24.29
CA ALA A 261 14.44 34.19 -25.22
C ALA A 261 14.61 33.81 -26.71
N SER A 262 14.95 32.56 -27.05
CA SER A 262 15.15 32.15 -28.46
C SER A 262 14.06 31.20 -28.96
N ARG A 263 13.83 31.23 -30.28
CA ARG A 263 12.97 30.27 -31.01
C ARG A 263 13.48 28.82 -30.93
N ASP A 264 14.58 28.54 -30.23
CA ASP A 264 15.19 27.21 -30.05
C ASP A 264 14.63 26.42 -28.86
N ASN A 265 13.65 26.96 -28.13
CA ASN A 265 13.12 26.31 -26.92
C ASN A 265 12.46 24.93 -27.22
N ASP A 266 11.86 24.77 -28.41
CA ASP A 266 11.25 23.50 -28.82
C ASP A 266 12.29 22.43 -29.11
N ASP A 267 13.40 22.79 -29.76
CA ASP A 267 14.46 21.83 -30.10
C ASP A 267 15.26 21.44 -28.85
N LEU A 268 15.52 22.41 -27.97
CA LEU A 268 16.12 22.16 -26.66
C LEU A 268 15.23 21.25 -25.80
N TRP A 269 13.91 21.44 -25.84
CA TRP A 269 12.96 20.55 -25.14
C TRP A 269 12.92 19.14 -25.73
N LYS A 270 12.98 18.99 -27.07
CA LYS A 270 13.07 17.67 -27.72
C LYS A 270 14.38 16.97 -27.35
N GLU A 271 15.49 17.67 -27.36
CA GLU A 271 16.81 17.15 -26.96
C GLU A 271 16.79 16.71 -25.49
N MET A 272 16.26 17.55 -24.58
CA MET A 272 16.11 17.17 -23.16
C MET A 272 15.23 15.92 -22.98
N LYS A 273 14.13 15.80 -23.74
CA LYS A 273 13.28 14.59 -23.71
C LYS A 273 14.04 13.37 -24.23
N GLN A 274 14.81 13.51 -25.31
CA GLN A 274 15.62 12.42 -25.86
C GLN A 274 16.69 11.97 -24.86
N MET A 275 17.41 12.90 -24.24
CA MET A 275 18.40 12.61 -23.20
C MET A 275 17.79 11.89 -21.99
N ARG A 276 16.60 12.33 -21.53
CA ARG A 276 15.87 11.64 -20.45
C ARG A 276 15.49 10.21 -20.83
N ARG A 277 15.03 10.00 -22.08
CA ARG A 277 14.69 8.66 -22.58
C ARG A 277 15.92 7.75 -22.64
N GLN A 278 17.05 8.24 -23.16
CA GLN A 278 18.31 7.50 -23.20
C GLN A 278 18.79 7.12 -21.79
N SER A 279 18.75 8.07 -20.85
CA SER A 279 19.13 7.79 -19.46
C SER A 279 18.18 6.79 -18.78
N ALA A 280 16.87 6.91 -19.00
CA ALA A 280 15.89 5.94 -18.50
C ALA A 280 16.08 4.54 -19.12
N GLN A 281 16.43 4.48 -20.40
CA GLN A 281 16.74 3.24 -21.11
C GLN A 281 18.00 2.57 -20.57
N ALA A 282 19.08 3.34 -20.35
CA ALA A 282 20.32 2.84 -19.75
C ALA A 282 20.08 2.33 -18.32
N TYR A 283 19.29 3.06 -17.53
CA TYR A 283 18.89 2.63 -16.19
C TYR A 283 18.09 1.32 -16.21
N ALA A 284 17.09 1.20 -17.10
CA ALA A 284 16.37 -0.06 -17.29
C ALA A 284 17.29 -1.21 -17.75
N ALA A 285 18.24 -0.95 -18.65
CA ALA A 285 19.20 -1.97 -19.09
C ALA A 285 20.10 -2.48 -17.95
N SER A 286 20.34 -1.66 -16.91
CA SER A 286 21.21 -2.01 -15.79
C SER A 286 20.64 -3.03 -14.79
N ARG A 287 19.36 -3.44 -14.96
CA ARG A 287 18.63 -4.34 -14.05
C ARG A 287 18.71 -3.87 -12.59
N PRO A 288 18.04 -2.76 -12.24
CA PRO A 288 18.29 -2.03 -10.99
C PRO A 288 17.78 -2.73 -9.72
N TYR A 289 17.37 -4.01 -9.79
CA TYR A 289 16.62 -4.68 -8.73
C TYR A 289 17.31 -4.67 -7.36
N ASN A 290 18.51 -5.25 -7.27
CA ASN A 290 19.21 -5.39 -5.99
C ASN A 290 19.56 -4.02 -5.40
N LYS A 291 19.88 -3.03 -6.26
CA LYS A 291 20.11 -1.65 -5.83
C LYS A 291 18.83 -1.01 -5.27
N LEU A 292 17.69 -1.18 -5.94
CA LEU A 292 16.38 -0.71 -5.47
C LEU A 292 15.97 -1.38 -4.15
N TYR A 293 16.26 -2.67 -4.00
CA TYR A 293 16.05 -3.39 -2.75
C TYR A 293 16.85 -2.76 -1.62
N ILE A 294 18.16 -2.57 -1.81
CA ILE A 294 19.06 -1.94 -0.83
C ILE A 294 18.58 -0.52 -0.50
N MET A 295 18.19 0.27 -1.50
CA MET A 295 17.65 1.62 -1.28
C MET A 295 16.40 1.59 -0.41
N SER A 296 15.44 0.71 -0.72
CA SER A 296 14.19 0.59 0.04
C SER A 296 14.41 0.02 1.45
N GLU A 297 15.39 -0.86 1.61
CA GLU A 297 15.79 -1.42 2.91
C GLU A 297 16.41 -0.37 3.83
N THR A 298 17.43 0.33 3.35
CA THR A 298 18.20 1.30 4.13
C THR A 298 17.44 2.60 4.41
N LEU A 299 16.57 3.03 3.49
CA LEU A 299 15.74 4.23 3.70
C LEU A 299 14.52 3.99 4.59
N GLY A 300 14.06 2.75 4.74
CA GLY A 300 12.87 2.41 5.53
C GLY A 300 12.91 3.00 6.95
N PRO A 301 13.95 2.73 7.76
CA PRO A 301 14.10 3.30 9.10
C PRO A 301 14.09 4.83 9.12
N LEU A 302 14.78 5.47 8.17
CA LEU A 302 14.85 6.93 8.06
C LEU A 302 13.50 7.54 7.69
N HIS A 303 12.73 6.91 6.80
CA HIS A 303 11.38 7.36 6.45
C HIS A 303 10.40 7.19 7.62
N VAL A 304 10.51 6.10 8.40
CA VAL A 304 9.73 5.91 9.62
C VAL A 304 10.05 7.01 10.63
N PHE A 305 11.34 7.29 10.86
CA PHE A 305 11.80 8.38 11.71
C PHE A 305 11.24 9.74 11.27
N MET A 306 11.32 10.06 9.98
CA MET A 306 10.77 11.30 9.40
C MET A 306 9.25 11.40 9.58
N SER A 307 8.53 10.30 9.37
CA SER A 307 7.08 10.22 9.61
C SER A 307 6.73 10.49 11.08
N GLN A 308 7.54 9.97 12.01
CA GLN A 308 7.35 10.20 13.44
C GLN A 308 7.57 11.67 13.82
N ILE A 309 8.61 12.32 13.28
CA ILE A 309 8.83 13.77 13.46
C ILE A 309 7.59 14.53 13.00
N LEU A 310 7.17 14.37 11.73
CA LEU A 310 6.01 15.08 11.17
C LEU A 310 4.72 14.85 11.96
N LYS A 311 4.52 13.64 12.47
CA LYS A 311 3.37 13.29 13.30
C LYS A 311 3.39 14.04 14.63
N LYS A 312 4.56 14.24 15.25
CA LYS A 312 4.73 15.04 16.48
C LYS A 312 4.57 16.54 16.20
N SER A 313 5.05 17.03 15.05
CA SER A 313 4.92 18.45 14.62
C SER A 313 3.49 18.92 14.35
N GLY A 314 2.53 17.99 14.20
CA GLY A 314 1.15 18.32 13.89
C GLY A 314 0.35 18.81 15.10
N GLY A 315 -0.50 19.83 14.92
CA GLY A 315 -1.36 20.36 16.00
C GLY A 315 -2.34 19.36 16.63
N GLN A 316 -2.59 18.21 15.98
CA GLN A 316 -3.35 17.11 16.57
C GLN A 316 -2.59 16.43 17.71
N TRP A 317 -1.26 16.35 17.63
CA TRP A 317 -0.42 15.80 18.69
C TRP A 317 -0.49 16.71 19.92
N GLU A 318 -0.31 18.00 19.72
CA GLU A 318 -0.40 18.99 20.80
C GLU A 318 -1.78 18.99 21.47
N SER A 319 -2.85 18.97 20.68
CA SER A 319 -4.22 18.85 21.21
C SER A 319 -4.43 17.58 22.05
N LYS A 320 -3.78 16.46 21.68
CA LYS A 320 -3.83 15.22 22.46
C LYS A 320 -3.08 15.36 23.77
N GLN A 321 -1.91 16.00 23.78
CA GLN A 321 -1.12 16.26 24.99
C GLN A 321 -1.84 17.22 25.95
N ALA A 322 -2.40 18.31 25.45
CA ALA A 322 -3.23 19.21 26.23
C ALA A 322 -4.46 18.48 26.83
N ALA A 323 -5.07 17.57 26.07
CA ALA A 323 -6.17 16.76 26.56
C ALA A 323 -5.73 15.74 27.64
N LYS A 324 -4.50 15.21 27.59
CA LYS A 324 -3.94 14.39 28.68
C LYS A 324 -3.79 15.20 29.96
N GLN A 325 -3.19 16.37 29.86
CA GLN A 325 -3.03 17.28 30.99
C GLN A 325 -4.38 17.65 31.62
N ALA A 326 -5.40 17.94 30.81
CA ALA A 326 -6.74 18.23 31.30
C ALA A 326 -7.44 17.05 32.00
N ARG A 327 -6.96 15.81 31.79
CA ARG A 327 -7.41 14.61 32.52
C ARG A 327 -6.54 14.28 33.74
N GLY A 328 -5.54 15.11 34.05
CA GLY A 328 -4.53 14.80 35.08
C GLY A 328 -3.56 13.70 34.68
N GLU A 329 -3.51 13.33 33.38
CA GLU A 329 -2.49 12.41 32.86
C GLU A 329 -1.20 13.19 32.54
N PRO A 330 -0.02 12.56 32.70
CA PRO A 330 1.26 13.18 32.39
C PRO A 330 1.31 13.74 30.95
N ARG A 331 1.66 15.02 30.84
CA ARG A 331 1.90 15.70 29.55
C ARG A 331 3.35 15.51 29.13
N THR A 332 3.57 15.32 27.83
CA THR A 332 4.91 15.44 27.23
C THR A 332 4.97 16.63 26.27
N PHE A 333 6.19 17.07 25.95
CA PHE A 333 6.50 18.22 25.11
C PHE A 333 7.46 17.82 23.99
N LEU A 334 7.44 18.51 22.86
CA LEU A 334 8.32 18.19 21.72
C LEU A 334 9.80 18.22 22.11
N LEU A 335 10.21 19.19 22.92
CA LEU A 335 11.59 19.28 23.40
C LEU A 335 11.97 18.16 24.38
N LEU A 336 11.05 17.73 25.24
CA LEU A 336 11.25 16.58 26.11
C LEU A 336 11.36 15.28 25.29
N GLU A 337 10.49 15.10 24.30
CA GLU A 337 10.55 13.96 23.37
C GLU A 337 11.87 13.93 22.58
N ALA A 338 12.31 15.09 22.08
CA ALA A 338 13.60 15.23 21.42
C ALA A 338 14.75 14.89 22.37
N ALA A 339 14.72 15.36 23.62
CA ALA A 339 15.73 15.05 24.64
C ALA A 339 15.80 13.56 25.00
N ARG A 340 14.67 12.84 24.93
CA ARG A 340 14.56 11.38 25.15
C ARG A 340 15.15 10.54 24.01
N GLN A 341 15.15 11.06 22.79
CA GLN A 341 15.76 10.43 21.61
C GLN A 341 15.25 9.02 21.27
N GLN A 342 14.04 8.65 21.71
CA GLN A 342 13.50 7.30 21.48
C GLN A 342 13.40 6.98 19.99
N GLU A 343 12.86 7.91 19.19
CA GLU A 343 12.75 7.72 17.74
C GLU A 343 14.11 7.63 17.02
N VAL A 344 15.12 8.35 17.51
CA VAL A 344 16.48 8.35 16.94
C VAL A 344 17.16 7.03 17.24
N GLN A 345 17.05 6.58 18.49
CA GLN A 345 17.62 5.31 18.93
C GLN A 345 16.97 4.12 18.22
N GLN A 346 15.65 4.16 18.02
CA GLN A 346 14.95 3.14 17.24
C GLN A 346 15.47 3.11 15.80
N ALA A 347 15.54 4.26 15.12
CA ALA A 347 16.02 4.30 13.74
C ALA A 347 17.49 3.86 13.60
N MET A 348 18.35 4.18 14.57
CA MET A 348 19.73 3.67 14.59
C MET A 348 19.79 2.15 14.81
N THR A 349 18.92 1.61 15.66
CA THR A 349 18.85 0.17 15.93
C THR A 349 18.35 -0.55 14.67
N ASP A 350 17.28 -0.06 14.06
CA ASP A 350 16.73 -0.62 12.82
C ASP A 350 17.76 -0.58 11.67
N LEU A 351 18.58 0.47 11.60
CA LEU A 351 19.69 0.55 10.62
C LEU A 351 20.79 -0.45 10.94
N LEU A 352 21.18 -0.61 12.20
CA LEU A 352 22.17 -1.60 12.62
C LEU A 352 21.71 -3.03 12.31
N ASP A 353 20.43 -3.33 12.55
CA ASP A 353 19.83 -4.64 12.33
C ASP A 353 19.85 -5.05 10.84
N ILE A 354 19.94 -4.08 9.91
CA ILE A 354 20.11 -4.38 8.48
C ILE A 354 21.45 -5.10 8.24
N LEU A 355 22.54 -4.67 8.88
CA LEU A 355 23.88 -5.18 8.56
C LEU A 355 24.04 -6.70 8.68
N PRO A 356 23.62 -7.36 9.80
CA PRO A 356 23.75 -8.81 9.94
C PRO A 356 22.61 -9.59 9.26
N THR A 357 21.52 -8.93 8.86
CA THR A 357 20.34 -9.63 8.34
C THR A 357 20.53 -10.01 6.88
N THR A 358 20.24 -11.26 6.52
CA THR A 358 20.21 -11.71 5.12
C THR A 358 19.10 -10.98 4.34
N PRO A 359 19.38 -10.41 3.15
CA PRO A 359 18.38 -9.68 2.37
C PRO A 359 17.41 -10.65 1.67
N LEU A 360 16.44 -11.21 2.43
CA LEU A 360 15.53 -12.27 1.97
C LEU A 360 14.70 -11.94 0.71
N GLY A 361 14.54 -10.66 0.41
CA GLY A 361 13.84 -10.22 -0.79
C GLY A 361 14.76 -9.74 -1.91
N ALA A 362 16.07 -9.96 -1.82
CA ALA A 362 17.01 -9.69 -2.92
C ALA A 362 17.26 -10.96 -3.74
N HIS A 363 17.72 -10.82 -4.98
CA HIS A 363 18.15 -11.96 -5.79
C HIS A 363 19.53 -12.41 -5.33
N LEU A 364 19.57 -13.29 -4.32
CA LEU A 364 20.83 -13.73 -3.68
C LEU A 364 21.86 -14.26 -4.68
N GLU A 365 21.42 -14.95 -5.74
CA GLU A 365 22.27 -15.46 -6.84
C GLU A 365 23.03 -14.34 -7.58
N THR A 366 22.47 -13.13 -7.60
CA THR A 366 23.08 -11.95 -8.25
C THR A 366 23.53 -10.90 -7.22
N PHE A 367 23.49 -11.24 -5.93
CA PHE A 367 23.82 -10.34 -4.84
C PHE A 367 25.31 -10.38 -4.53
N THR A 368 26.08 -9.71 -5.39
CA THR A 368 27.55 -9.67 -5.34
C THR A 368 28.13 -8.91 -4.14
N CYS A 369 29.46 -8.95 -3.99
CA CYS A 369 30.19 -8.17 -2.99
C CYS A 369 29.93 -6.67 -3.11
N VAL A 370 29.82 -6.16 -4.34
CA VAL A 370 29.46 -4.75 -4.63
C VAL A 370 28.13 -4.36 -3.98
N HIS A 371 27.13 -5.26 -4.01
CA HIS A 371 25.84 -5.01 -3.38
C HIS A 371 25.92 -4.99 -1.85
N ARG A 372 26.73 -5.89 -1.26
CA ARG A 372 27.01 -5.88 0.19
C ARG A 372 27.73 -4.60 0.62
N ALA A 373 28.75 -4.18 -0.13
CA ALA A 373 29.49 -2.95 0.12
C ALA A 373 28.58 -1.72 0.00
N LEU A 374 27.72 -1.67 -1.03
CA LEU A 374 26.74 -0.60 -1.20
C LEU A 374 25.75 -0.55 -0.02
N ARG A 375 25.21 -1.70 0.39
CA ARG A 375 24.31 -1.83 1.53
C ARG A 375 24.95 -1.31 2.82
N PHE A 376 26.20 -1.70 3.08
CA PHE A 376 26.98 -1.19 4.21
C PHE A 376 27.17 0.33 4.12
N ALA A 377 27.61 0.85 2.98
CA ALA A 377 27.87 2.27 2.78
C ALA A 377 26.62 3.13 3.00
N MET A 378 25.47 2.72 2.45
CA MET A 378 24.20 3.41 2.64
C MET A 378 23.76 3.41 4.11
N THR A 379 23.77 2.25 4.76
CA THR A 379 23.41 2.12 6.18
C THR A 379 24.34 2.95 7.07
N ALA A 380 25.65 2.83 6.88
CA ALA A 380 26.65 3.59 7.65
C ALA A 380 26.49 5.10 7.47
N SER A 381 26.30 5.57 6.23
CA SER A 381 26.06 7.00 5.95
C SER A 381 24.78 7.51 6.63
N GLY A 382 23.69 6.73 6.55
CA GLY A 382 22.44 7.03 7.25
C GLY A 382 22.62 7.11 8.77
N MET A 383 23.36 6.17 9.37
CA MET A 383 23.63 6.16 10.81
C MET A 383 24.54 7.31 11.25
N CYS A 384 25.64 7.56 10.56
CA CYS A 384 26.60 8.62 10.88
C CYS A 384 25.95 9.99 10.78
N SER A 385 25.15 10.23 9.73
CA SER A 385 24.40 11.48 9.56
C SER A 385 23.33 11.65 10.65
N LEU A 386 22.56 10.60 10.97
CA LEU A 386 21.58 10.63 12.06
C LEU A 386 22.24 10.90 13.42
N HIS A 387 23.40 10.28 13.67
CA HIS A 387 24.17 10.51 14.88
C HIS A 387 24.66 11.96 14.98
N GLY A 388 25.39 12.45 13.97
CA GLY A 388 26.01 13.77 14.00
C GLY A 388 25.00 14.91 13.96
N LEU A 389 23.96 14.81 13.11
CA LEU A 389 23.03 15.92 12.91
C LEU A 389 21.94 15.98 13.99
N ILE A 390 21.47 14.84 14.47
CA ILE A 390 20.29 14.77 15.33
C ILE A 390 20.63 14.25 16.73
N ARG A 391 21.19 13.03 16.84
CA ARG A 391 21.45 12.40 18.14
C ARG A 391 22.36 13.26 19.00
N PHE A 392 23.52 13.64 18.47
CA PHE A 392 24.50 14.44 19.19
C PHE A 392 23.93 15.80 19.60
N ALA A 393 23.19 16.48 18.72
CA ALA A 393 22.55 17.75 19.06
C ALA A 393 21.55 17.60 20.22
N ARG A 394 20.73 16.53 20.23
CA ARG A 394 19.73 16.27 21.27
C ARG A 394 20.32 15.73 22.58
N GLN A 395 21.55 15.20 22.56
CA GLN A 395 22.28 14.78 23.77
C GLN A 395 22.86 15.96 24.56
N ASN A 396 22.91 17.14 23.96
CA ASN A 396 23.49 18.34 24.55
C ASN A 396 22.40 19.35 24.96
N LEU A 397 22.85 20.46 25.53
CA LEU A 397 22.00 21.62 25.80
C LEU A 397 21.59 22.26 24.46
N PRO A 398 20.35 22.78 24.35
CA PRO A 398 19.40 23.02 25.44
C PRO A 398 18.46 21.83 25.71
N TYR A 399 18.48 20.78 24.89
CA TYR A 399 17.50 19.67 24.97
C TYR A 399 17.53 18.96 26.34
N GLN A 400 18.72 18.70 26.89
CA GLN A 400 18.85 17.98 28.17
C GLN A 400 18.17 18.70 29.35
N ALA A 401 18.07 20.04 29.31
CA ALA A 401 17.38 20.82 30.34
C ALA A 401 15.89 20.43 30.46
N PHE A 402 15.28 19.98 29.37
CA PHE A 402 13.85 19.64 29.34
C PHE A 402 13.53 18.30 30.00
N HIS A 403 14.52 17.49 30.40
CA HIS A 403 14.24 16.34 31.29
C HIS A 403 13.68 16.78 32.65
N LEU A 404 13.91 18.02 33.09
CA LEU A 404 13.37 18.58 34.33
C LEU A 404 11.84 18.79 34.29
N VAL A 405 11.24 18.82 33.10
CA VAL A 405 9.77 18.96 32.93
C VAL A 405 9.05 17.62 32.77
N ALA A 406 9.76 16.49 32.85
CA ALA A 406 9.15 15.17 32.79
C ALA A 406 8.26 14.92 34.02
N GLU A 407 6.99 14.60 33.79
CA GLU A 407 5.99 14.32 34.84
C GLU A 407 5.92 12.81 35.20
N ASP A 408 6.49 11.96 34.36
CA ASP A 408 6.53 10.50 34.47
C ASP A 408 7.85 9.97 35.07
N VAL A 409 8.69 10.86 35.60
CA VAL A 409 10.01 10.55 36.16
C VAL A 409 9.98 10.80 37.66
N SER A 410 10.62 9.92 38.45
CA SER A 410 10.67 10.07 39.92
C SER A 410 11.50 11.27 40.34
N ASP A 411 11.24 11.80 41.55
CA ASP A 411 11.94 12.96 42.07
C ASP A 411 13.46 12.71 42.21
N GLU A 412 13.89 11.47 42.51
CA GLU A 412 15.31 11.11 42.57
C GLU A 412 15.99 11.28 41.21
N LYS A 413 15.35 10.79 40.14
CA LYS A 413 15.85 10.90 38.77
C LYS A 413 15.83 12.35 38.29
N LEU A 414 14.82 13.14 38.64
CA LEU A 414 14.82 14.59 38.37
C LEU A 414 15.99 15.28 39.07
N SER A 415 16.25 14.90 40.32
CA SER A 415 17.39 15.39 41.10
C SER A 415 18.74 14.99 40.47
N GLU A 416 18.86 13.78 39.93
CA GLU A 416 20.04 13.35 39.18
C GLU A 416 20.21 14.14 37.88
N CYS A 417 19.12 14.36 37.13
CA CYS A 417 19.13 15.22 35.94
C CYS A 417 19.59 16.64 36.27
N ALA A 418 19.04 17.25 37.33
CA ALA A 418 19.44 18.58 37.77
C ALA A 418 20.92 18.65 38.16
N GLN A 419 21.43 17.63 38.84
CA GLN A 419 22.86 17.57 39.19
C GLN A 419 23.73 17.46 37.93
N ARG A 420 23.41 16.56 37.00
CA ARG A 420 24.15 16.42 35.72
C ARG A 420 24.19 17.72 34.92
N LEU A 421 23.11 18.49 34.92
CA LEU A 421 23.05 19.79 34.26
C LEU A 421 23.95 20.84 34.93
N LEU A 422 24.10 20.81 36.25
CA LEU A 422 25.02 21.69 36.99
C LEU A 422 26.49 21.27 36.83
N ASP A 423 26.74 19.97 36.72
CA ASP A 423 28.07 19.41 36.51
C ASP A 423 28.56 19.59 35.06
N THR A 424 27.67 19.99 34.15
CA THR A 424 28.03 20.25 32.75
C THR A 424 29.03 21.42 32.69
N PRO A 425 30.22 21.26 32.06
CA PRO A 425 31.20 22.33 31.94
C PRO A 425 30.64 23.57 31.23
N ARG A 426 31.01 24.77 31.69
CA ARG A 426 30.54 26.04 31.09
C ARG A 426 30.88 26.19 29.61
N CYS A 427 31.93 25.54 29.12
CA CYS A 427 32.30 25.54 27.69
C CYS A 427 31.29 24.79 26.80
N LEU A 428 30.41 23.98 27.39
CA LEU A 428 29.33 23.26 26.69
C LEU A 428 27.98 23.98 26.82
N PHE A 429 27.94 25.16 27.44
CA PHE A 429 26.70 25.92 27.58
C PHE A 429 26.38 26.61 26.26
N ASP A 430 25.18 26.37 25.74
CA ASP A 430 24.60 27.25 24.72
C ASP A 430 24.16 28.58 25.34
N GLU A 431 23.79 29.54 24.50
CA GLU A 431 23.39 30.89 24.93
C GLU A 431 22.17 30.88 25.86
N PHE A 432 21.19 30.01 25.58
CA PHE A 432 20.00 29.85 26.40
C PHE A 432 20.37 29.30 27.79
N TRP A 433 21.15 28.22 27.86
CA TRP A 433 21.53 27.61 29.14
C TRP A 433 22.48 28.48 29.96
N ASN A 434 23.39 29.23 29.32
CA ASN A 434 24.25 30.18 30.01
C ASN A 434 23.44 31.28 30.72
N GLY A 435 22.38 31.79 30.10
CA GLY A 435 21.44 32.71 30.76
C GLY A 435 20.62 32.00 31.85
N PHE A 436 20.10 30.82 31.54
CA PHE A 436 19.20 30.05 32.41
C PHE A 436 19.88 29.61 33.72
N SER A 437 21.10 29.09 33.64
CA SER A 437 21.89 28.60 34.78
C SER A 437 22.30 29.71 35.76
N ARG A 438 22.44 30.97 35.29
CA ARG A 438 22.67 32.12 36.19
C ARG A 438 21.47 32.42 37.07
N ARG A 439 20.26 32.23 36.54
CA ARG A 439 19.00 32.44 37.27
C ARG A 439 18.69 31.30 38.24
N TYR A 440 19.04 30.07 37.88
CA TYR A 440 18.82 28.88 38.68
C TYR A 440 20.15 28.15 38.96
N PRO A 441 21.04 28.72 39.80
CA PRO A 441 22.43 28.25 39.94
C PRO A 441 22.59 27.00 40.82
N SER A 442 21.52 26.56 41.49
CA SER A 442 21.56 25.44 42.44
C SER A 442 20.58 24.35 42.05
N LYS A 443 20.81 23.15 42.58
CA LYS A 443 19.95 21.99 42.34
C LYS A 443 18.52 22.22 42.83
N SER A 444 18.37 22.81 44.02
CA SER A 444 17.06 23.18 44.56
C SER A 444 16.37 24.26 43.71
N ALA A 445 17.13 25.20 43.14
CA ALA A 445 16.60 26.22 42.24
C ALA A 445 16.14 25.61 40.91
N LEU A 446 16.88 24.68 40.31
CA LEU A 446 16.48 23.97 39.08
C LEU A 446 15.23 23.09 39.28
N LEU A 447 15.09 22.49 40.46
CA LEU A 447 13.93 21.68 40.82
C LEU A 447 12.75 22.50 41.34
N SER A 448 12.92 23.82 41.52
CA SER A 448 11.85 24.70 42.00
C SER A 448 10.64 24.67 41.06
N ALA A 449 9.45 24.82 41.64
CA ALA A 449 8.21 24.89 40.87
C ALA A 449 8.23 26.05 39.84
N GLU A 450 8.89 27.16 40.17
CA GLU A 450 9.07 28.29 39.25
C GLU A 450 9.91 27.90 38.02
N CYS A 451 11.08 27.29 38.23
CA CYS A 451 11.98 26.87 37.15
C CYS A 451 11.30 25.87 36.22
N ARG A 452 10.65 24.85 36.79
CA ARG A 452 9.91 23.83 36.03
C ARG A 452 8.73 24.43 35.28
N GLY A 453 7.96 25.32 35.90
CA GLY A 453 6.85 26.03 35.24
C GLY A 453 7.34 26.88 34.07
N LEU A 454 8.49 27.56 34.23
CA LEU A 454 9.11 28.33 33.14
C LEU A 454 9.57 27.43 31.99
N LEU A 455 10.26 26.32 32.28
CA LEU A 455 10.67 25.36 31.24
C LEU A 455 9.46 24.73 30.54
N GLN A 456 8.37 24.44 31.25
CA GLN A 456 7.12 23.95 30.65
C GLN A 456 6.52 24.99 29.70
N CYS A 457 6.50 26.26 30.09
CA CYS A 457 6.04 27.35 29.22
C CYS A 457 6.88 27.45 27.95
N ILE A 458 8.21 27.39 28.07
CA ILE A 458 9.13 27.39 26.92
C ILE A 458 8.87 26.16 26.04
N ALA A 459 8.76 24.97 26.64
CA ALA A 459 8.53 23.72 25.93
C ALA A 459 7.18 23.66 25.19
N ALA A 460 6.18 24.41 25.68
CA ALA A 460 4.87 24.51 25.04
C ALA A 460 4.85 25.45 23.81
N ILE A 461 5.80 26.40 23.74
CA ILE A 461 5.86 27.41 22.67
C ILE A 461 6.92 27.06 21.62
N ALA A 462 8.05 26.50 22.07
CA ALA A 462 9.17 26.17 21.20
C ALA A 462 8.82 25.01 20.24
N ALA A 463 9.28 25.14 19.01
CA ALA A 463 9.16 24.11 17.99
C ALA A 463 10.54 23.55 17.64
N VAL A 464 10.62 22.22 17.48
CA VAL A 464 11.85 21.53 17.04
C VAL A 464 11.97 21.46 15.52
N ASP A 465 10.94 21.93 14.80
CA ASP A 465 10.88 21.94 13.35
C ASP A 465 9.97 23.06 12.83
N VAL A 466 10.08 23.35 11.53
CA VAL A 466 9.29 24.38 10.84
C VAL A 466 8.31 23.79 9.82
N CYS A 467 7.98 22.50 9.89
CA CYS A 467 7.19 21.82 8.86
C CYS A 467 5.80 22.44 8.67
N SER A 468 5.20 22.94 9.76
CA SER A 468 3.90 23.63 9.71
C SER A 468 3.97 24.96 8.95
N ILE A 469 5.10 25.66 9.04
CA ILE A 469 5.36 26.93 8.34
C ILE A 469 5.63 26.63 6.86
N GLU A 470 6.50 25.66 6.59
CA GLU A 470 6.86 25.28 5.22
C GLU A 470 5.70 24.69 4.43
N SER A 471 4.88 23.84 5.04
CA SER A 471 3.67 23.33 4.39
C SER A 471 2.70 24.47 4.03
N SER A 472 2.63 25.53 4.85
CA SER A 472 1.88 26.74 4.54
C SER A 472 2.49 27.51 3.36
N HIS A 473 3.82 27.65 3.32
CA HIS A 473 4.52 28.29 2.20
C HIS A 473 4.39 27.49 0.90
N SER A 474 4.56 26.17 0.95
CA SER A 474 4.38 25.28 -0.20
C SER A 474 2.96 25.34 -0.74
N SER A 475 1.94 25.30 0.12
CA SER A 475 0.54 25.44 -0.29
C SER A 475 0.25 26.79 -0.96
N THR A 476 0.95 27.85 -0.52
CA THR A 476 0.84 29.19 -1.10
C THR A 476 1.56 29.28 -2.44
N ARG A 477 2.75 28.68 -2.54
CA ARG A 477 3.55 28.63 -3.77
C ARG A 477 2.89 27.80 -4.86
N GLU A 478 2.38 26.62 -4.54
CA GLU A 478 1.64 25.77 -5.48
C GLU A 478 0.44 26.51 -6.04
N PHE A 479 -0.29 27.23 -5.18
CA PHE A 479 -1.40 28.07 -5.62
C PHE A 479 -0.95 29.23 -6.52
N ALA A 480 0.16 29.90 -6.19
CA ALA A 480 0.73 30.93 -7.05
C ALA A 480 1.20 30.36 -8.41
N GLN A 481 1.76 29.15 -8.43
CA GLN A 481 2.16 28.46 -9.66
C GLN A 481 0.96 28.06 -10.52
N LEU A 482 -0.13 27.57 -9.90
CA LEU A 482 -1.37 27.28 -10.63
C LEU A 482 -1.90 28.53 -11.35
N ARG A 483 -1.83 29.72 -10.72
CA ARG A 483 -2.17 31.00 -11.36
C ARG A 483 -1.27 31.32 -12.56
N SER A 484 0.04 31.06 -12.46
CA SER A 484 0.98 31.35 -13.54
C SER A 484 0.82 30.46 -14.78
N ARG A 485 0.13 29.32 -14.67
CA ARG A 485 -0.12 28.36 -15.76
C ARG A 485 -1.36 28.68 -16.60
N GLY A 486 -1.78 29.94 -16.67
CA GLY A 486 -2.90 30.38 -17.51
C GLY A 486 -4.30 30.14 -16.93
N TRP A 487 -4.39 29.67 -15.68
CA TRP A 487 -5.66 29.65 -14.95
C TRP A 487 -5.85 31.03 -14.32
N THR A 488 -6.58 31.92 -15.00
CA THR A 488 -7.04 33.16 -14.38
C THR A 488 -8.03 32.79 -13.28
N SER A 489 -7.58 32.77 -12.01
CA SER A 489 -8.47 32.58 -10.86
C SER A 489 -9.54 33.66 -10.91
N SER A 490 -10.81 33.26 -10.94
CA SER A 490 -11.89 34.23 -10.86
C SER A 490 -11.88 34.91 -9.48
N LEU A 491 -12.43 36.12 -9.37
CA LEU A 491 -12.51 36.83 -8.08
C LEU A 491 -13.26 36.00 -7.03
N GLU A 492 -14.25 35.22 -7.46
CA GLU A 492 -15.04 34.30 -6.65
C GLU A 492 -14.19 33.16 -6.06
N GLU A 493 -13.28 32.57 -6.84
CA GLU A 493 -12.36 31.54 -6.35
C GLU A 493 -11.39 32.11 -5.29
N VAL A 494 -10.88 33.32 -5.54
CA VAL A 494 -9.99 34.01 -4.58
C VAL A 494 -10.74 34.40 -3.31
N ALA A 495 -11.94 34.96 -3.44
CA ALA A 495 -12.77 35.38 -2.31
C ALA A 495 -13.23 34.19 -1.47
N SER A 496 -13.72 33.12 -2.10
CA SER A 496 -14.13 31.90 -1.40
C SER A 496 -12.96 31.27 -0.65
N ARG A 497 -11.75 31.23 -1.24
CA ARG A 497 -10.56 30.73 -0.56
C ARG A 497 -10.11 31.64 0.58
N TRP A 498 -10.16 32.95 0.43
CA TRP A 498 -9.86 33.88 1.53
C TRP A 498 -10.83 33.65 2.69
N VAL A 499 -12.14 33.54 2.42
CA VAL A 499 -13.14 33.22 3.45
C VAL A 499 -12.86 31.87 4.11
N LEU A 500 -12.51 30.83 3.34
CA LEU A 500 -12.14 29.51 3.90
C LEU A 500 -10.86 29.58 4.74
N LEU A 501 -9.86 30.36 4.34
CA LEU A 501 -8.63 30.57 5.10
C LEU A 501 -8.87 31.38 6.38
N GLN A 502 -9.68 32.43 6.32
CA GLN A 502 -10.08 33.20 7.49
C GLN A 502 -10.93 32.34 8.43
N ARG A 503 -11.86 31.56 7.90
CA ARG A 503 -12.63 30.58 8.68
C ARG A 503 -11.72 29.54 9.30
N LYS A 504 -10.67 29.06 8.60
CA LYS A 504 -9.68 28.13 9.16
C LYS A 504 -8.84 28.79 10.27
N ARG A 505 -8.44 30.05 10.12
CA ARG A 505 -7.73 30.84 11.15
C ARG A 505 -8.63 31.08 12.37
N HIS A 506 -9.87 31.52 12.15
CA HIS A 506 -10.85 31.78 13.18
C HIS A 506 -11.29 30.50 13.90
N ASN A 507 -11.47 29.41 13.15
CA ASN A 507 -11.76 28.08 13.71
C ASN A 507 -10.53 27.50 14.43
N LYS A 508 -9.29 27.84 14.11
CA LYS A 508 -8.14 27.39 14.92
C LYS A 508 -8.15 28.01 16.33
N GLY A 509 -8.64 29.24 16.48
CA GLY A 509 -8.84 29.87 17.80
C GLY A 509 -10.12 29.43 18.52
N THR A 510 -11.17 29.05 17.77
CA THR A 510 -12.49 28.75 18.36
C THR A 510 -12.87 27.28 18.36
N SER A 511 -12.25 26.38 17.59
CA SER A 511 -12.72 24.99 17.41
C SER A 511 -12.55 24.09 18.62
N SER A 512 -11.62 24.36 19.54
CA SER A 512 -11.55 23.66 20.83
C SER A 512 -12.77 23.99 21.72
N ALA A 513 -13.33 25.20 21.60
CA ALA A 513 -14.56 25.61 22.30
C ALA A 513 -15.84 25.33 21.49
N ALA A 514 -15.84 25.60 20.18
CA ALA A 514 -16.98 25.51 19.28
C ALA A 514 -17.30 24.08 18.85
N ASN A 515 -16.35 23.14 18.81
CA ASN A 515 -16.66 21.73 18.57
C ASN A 515 -17.10 21.00 19.87
N ARG A 516 -16.73 21.54 21.05
CA ARG A 516 -17.37 21.17 22.33
C ARG A 516 -18.78 21.77 22.44
N GLN A 517 -18.97 23.00 21.97
CA GLN A 517 -20.27 23.67 21.95
C GLN A 517 -21.19 23.20 20.81
N ASN A 518 -20.71 22.69 19.68
CA ASN A 518 -21.58 22.06 18.67
C ASN A 518 -21.88 20.58 18.97
N LYS A 519 -21.19 19.97 19.94
CA LYS A 519 -21.61 18.67 20.52
C LYS A 519 -22.42 18.80 21.81
N LYS A 520 -22.41 19.96 22.48
CA LYS A 520 -23.19 20.22 23.71
C LYS A 520 -23.49 21.72 23.93
N LYS A 521 -24.09 22.40 22.96
CA LYS A 521 -24.93 23.57 23.24
C LYS A 521 -26.36 23.07 23.21
N PRO A 522 -27.03 23.00 24.37
CA PRO A 522 -28.49 23.03 24.38
C PRO A 522 -28.89 24.23 23.53
N GLN A 523 -29.74 23.99 22.52
CA GLN A 523 -30.44 25.11 21.90
C GLN A 523 -31.15 25.90 23.01
N PRO A 524 -31.03 27.23 23.02
CA PRO A 524 -31.77 28.05 23.97
C PRO A 524 -33.27 27.91 23.65
N ASP A 525 -34.02 27.46 24.65
CA ASP A 525 -35.47 27.58 24.80
C ASP A 525 -36.32 27.62 23.52
N SER A 526 -36.21 26.56 22.72
CA SER A 526 -37.42 25.97 22.12
C SER A 526 -37.92 24.85 23.03
N ALA A 527 -38.11 25.17 24.31
CA ALA A 527 -39.14 24.50 25.09
C ALA A 527 -40.43 24.69 24.27
N GLU A 528 -41.03 23.57 23.86
CA GLU A 528 -42.27 23.49 23.06
C GLU A 528 -42.14 23.31 21.54
N LYS A 529 -41.11 22.60 21.05
CA LYS A 529 -41.28 21.76 19.84
C LYS A 529 -40.93 20.30 20.10
N LYS A 530 -41.97 19.58 20.53
CA LYS A 530 -42.18 18.13 20.48
C LYS A 530 -40.92 17.31 20.80
N ARG A 531 -40.79 16.90 22.06
CA ARG A 531 -40.33 15.53 22.38
C ARG A 531 -41.12 14.60 21.47
N ARG A 532 -40.57 14.24 20.30
CA ARG A 532 -41.07 13.13 19.53
C ARG A 532 -40.88 11.96 20.46
N THR A 533 -41.97 11.59 21.14
CA THR A 533 -42.20 10.22 21.62
C THR A 533 -41.59 9.34 20.54
N GLY A 534 -40.50 8.65 20.88
CA GLY A 534 -39.78 7.81 19.95
C GLY A 534 -40.64 6.61 19.61
N THR A 535 -41.69 6.84 18.83
CA THR A 535 -42.53 5.80 18.26
C THR A 535 -41.72 5.18 17.15
N VAL A 536 -41.19 4.01 17.47
CA VAL A 536 -40.64 3.09 16.50
C VAL A 536 -41.82 2.64 15.65
N SER A 537 -41.71 2.72 14.33
CA SER A 537 -42.76 2.25 13.42
C SER A 537 -42.61 0.76 13.14
N ALA A 538 -43.69 0.09 12.74
CA ALA A 538 -43.67 -1.30 12.28
C ALA A 538 -42.66 -1.52 11.13
N TRP A 539 -42.46 -0.51 10.27
CA TRP A 539 -41.43 -0.53 9.24
C TRP A 539 -40.00 -0.62 9.81
N ASN A 540 -39.70 0.11 10.88
CA ASN A 540 -38.39 0.06 11.53
C ASN A 540 -38.14 -1.32 12.18
N ALA A 541 -39.18 -1.93 12.76
CA ALA A 541 -39.10 -3.30 13.25
C ALA A 541 -38.85 -4.29 12.11
N PHE A 542 -39.61 -4.18 11.01
CA PHE A 542 -39.46 -5.03 9.84
C PHE A 542 -38.04 -4.94 9.24
N MET A 543 -37.52 -3.73 9.06
CA MET A 543 -36.16 -3.49 8.57
C MET A 543 -35.09 -4.07 9.49
N HIS A 544 -35.30 -4.07 10.81
CA HIS A 544 -34.37 -4.68 11.75
C HIS A 544 -34.33 -6.21 11.64
N PHE A 545 -35.49 -6.86 11.44
CA PHE A 545 -35.58 -8.31 11.27
C PHE A 545 -35.07 -8.77 9.90
N HIS A 546 -35.51 -8.12 8.81
CA HIS A 546 -35.24 -8.56 7.43
C HIS A 546 -34.00 -7.92 6.80
N GLY A 547 -33.48 -6.82 7.38
CA GLY A 547 -32.27 -6.16 6.91
C GLY A 547 -30.97 -6.80 7.42
N ARG A 548 -31.04 -7.75 8.36
CA ARG A 548 -29.86 -8.44 8.91
C ARG A 548 -29.23 -9.36 7.87
N GLY A 549 -27.97 -9.10 7.53
CA GLY A 549 -27.17 -9.94 6.62
C GLY A 549 -27.19 -9.50 5.16
N LEU A 550 -27.98 -8.49 4.81
CA LEU A 550 -27.92 -7.89 3.47
C LEU A 550 -26.67 -7.01 3.33
N PRO A 551 -25.97 -7.05 2.18
CA PRO A 551 -24.81 -6.22 1.93
C PRO A 551 -25.19 -4.73 1.95
N PRO A 552 -24.24 -3.84 2.26
CA PRO A 552 -24.47 -2.41 2.51
C PRO A 552 -24.91 -1.59 1.27
N ASP A 553 -25.35 -2.23 0.18
CA ASP A 553 -25.88 -1.56 -1.00
C ASP A 553 -27.32 -1.09 -0.74
N ALA A 554 -27.42 -0.03 0.07
CA ALA A 554 -28.61 0.37 0.82
C ALA A 554 -29.83 0.74 -0.04
N GLY A 555 -29.63 1.10 -1.32
CA GLY A 555 -30.71 1.56 -2.20
C GLY A 555 -31.62 0.43 -2.70
N ARG A 556 -31.05 -0.61 -3.30
CA ARG A 556 -31.82 -1.68 -3.94
C ARG A 556 -32.53 -2.58 -2.93
N HIS A 557 -31.88 -2.86 -1.80
CA HIS A 557 -32.46 -3.68 -0.74
C HIS A 557 -33.62 -2.97 -0.03
N SER A 558 -33.54 -1.66 0.21
CA SER A 558 -34.62 -0.91 0.84
C SER A 558 -35.89 -0.87 -0.02
N ALA A 559 -35.76 -0.73 -1.33
CA ALA A 559 -36.91 -0.74 -2.24
C ALA A 559 -37.61 -2.10 -2.24
N ARG A 560 -36.84 -3.19 -2.34
CA ARG A 560 -37.37 -4.56 -2.27
C ARG A 560 -38.03 -4.87 -0.93
N LEU A 561 -37.38 -4.53 0.17
CA LEU A 561 -37.94 -4.73 1.52
C LEU A 561 -39.20 -3.88 1.73
N SER A 562 -39.27 -2.68 1.15
CA SER A 562 -40.47 -1.85 1.21
C SER A 562 -41.62 -2.46 0.43
N ALA A 563 -41.34 -3.10 -0.71
CA ALA A 563 -42.37 -3.83 -1.46
C ALA A 563 -42.90 -5.02 -0.64
N ILE A 564 -42.00 -5.80 -0.03
CA ILE A 564 -42.36 -6.94 0.84
C ILE A 564 -43.20 -6.47 2.03
N PHE A 565 -42.83 -5.38 2.71
CA PHE A 565 -43.59 -4.88 3.85
C PHE A 565 -44.97 -4.33 3.47
N ARG A 566 -45.11 -3.81 2.23
CA ARG A 566 -46.41 -3.38 1.71
C ARG A 566 -47.29 -4.55 1.30
N SER A 567 -46.71 -5.69 0.92
CA SER A 567 -47.43 -6.91 0.54
C SER A 567 -47.76 -7.84 1.72
N LEU A 568 -47.30 -7.53 2.94
CA LEU A 568 -47.69 -8.30 4.14
C LEU A 568 -49.19 -8.19 4.38
N THR A 569 -49.80 -9.29 4.80
CA THR A 569 -51.17 -9.26 5.30
C THR A 569 -51.25 -8.45 6.60
N ASP A 570 -52.45 -8.00 6.97
CA ASP A 570 -52.63 -7.24 8.21
C ASP A 570 -52.20 -8.04 9.45
N GLU A 571 -52.44 -9.35 9.46
CA GLU A 571 -51.98 -10.26 10.52
C GLU A 571 -50.45 -10.34 10.64
N GLU A 572 -49.75 -10.39 9.51
CA GLU A 572 -48.28 -10.39 9.49
C GLU A 572 -47.72 -9.02 9.89
N ARG A 573 -48.37 -7.95 9.45
CA ARG A 573 -48.02 -6.58 9.83
C ARG A 573 -48.20 -6.36 11.33
N GLN A 574 -49.22 -6.96 11.95
CA GLN A 574 -49.49 -6.89 13.40
C GLN A 574 -48.28 -7.33 14.24
N LYS A 575 -47.52 -8.33 13.79
CA LYS A 575 -46.29 -8.80 14.47
C LYS A 575 -45.23 -7.70 14.57
N TYR A 576 -45.05 -6.91 13.50
CA TYR A 576 -44.10 -5.81 13.48
C TYR A 576 -44.62 -4.58 14.22
N VAL A 577 -45.94 -4.37 14.28
CA VAL A 577 -46.56 -3.36 15.13
C VAL A 577 -46.25 -3.66 16.60
N ALA A 578 -46.50 -4.88 17.07
CA ALA A 578 -46.19 -5.30 18.44
C ALA A 578 -44.69 -5.18 18.77
N ALA A 579 -43.81 -5.58 17.84
CA ALA A 579 -42.37 -5.41 18.01
C ALA A 579 -41.95 -3.92 18.08
N ALA A 580 -42.60 -3.06 17.30
CA ALA A 580 -42.36 -1.62 17.31
C ALA A 580 -42.88 -0.95 18.58
N GLU A 581 -44.00 -1.42 19.15
CA GLU A 581 -44.48 -1.01 20.47
C GLU A 581 -43.47 -1.37 21.57
N GLY A 582 -42.93 -2.59 21.54
CA GLY A 582 -41.86 -3.03 22.43
C GLY A 582 -40.60 -2.18 22.29
N GLY A 583 -40.17 -1.90 21.06
CA GLY A 583 -39.04 -0.99 20.79
C GLY A 583 -39.29 0.44 21.27
N SER A 584 -40.52 0.92 21.14
CA SER A 584 -40.94 2.24 21.66
C SER A 584 -40.96 2.27 23.19
N ALA A 585 -41.31 1.15 23.85
CA ALA A 585 -41.20 1.01 25.31
C ALA A 585 -39.73 0.98 25.76
N ALA A 586 -38.85 0.26 25.06
CA ALA A 586 -37.41 0.22 25.34
C ALA A 586 -36.77 1.62 25.25
N VAL A 587 -37.08 2.37 24.19
CA VAL A 587 -36.61 3.76 24.00
C VAL A 587 -37.11 4.67 25.12
N ARG A 588 -38.38 4.51 25.55
CA ARG A 588 -38.93 5.24 26.71
C ARG A 588 -38.18 4.95 28.00
N MET A 589 -37.61 3.75 28.14
CA MET A 589 -36.79 3.35 29.29
C MET A 589 -35.28 3.63 29.11
N GLY A 590 -34.86 4.29 28.02
CA GLY A 590 -33.46 4.61 27.76
C GLY A 590 -32.62 3.50 27.13
N PHE A 591 -33.25 2.41 26.68
CA PHE A 591 -32.60 1.33 25.95
C PHE A 591 -32.73 1.52 24.42
N PRO A 592 -31.83 0.95 23.60
CA PRO A 592 -32.00 0.96 22.15
C PRO A 592 -33.26 0.19 21.74
N ALA A 593 -33.99 0.71 20.73
CA ALA A 593 -35.26 0.15 20.25
C ALA A 593 -35.19 -1.34 19.89
N PHE A 594 -34.06 -1.78 19.33
CA PHE A 594 -33.80 -3.18 19.00
C PHE A 594 -32.33 -3.50 19.27
N ALA A 595 -32.03 -4.73 19.67
CA ALA A 595 -30.66 -5.17 19.89
C ALA A 595 -29.85 -5.04 18.58
N THR A 596 -28.83 -4.20 18.54
CA THR A 596 -27.87 -4.17 17.45
C THR A 596 -26.90 -5.32 17.63
N ALA A 597 -26.67 -6.12 16.58
CA ALA A 597 -25.59 -7.09 16.62
C ALA A 597 -24.28 -6.32 16.82
N LYS A 598 -23.50 -6.66 17.87
CA LYS A 598 -22.19 -6.05 18.11
C LYS A 598 -21.41 -6.04 16.81
N THR A 599 -21.02 -4.86 16.36
CA THR A 599 -20.29 -4.70 15.11
C THR A 599 -18.99 -5.52 15.17
N SER A 600 -18.46 -5.95 14.02
CA SER A 600 -17.15 -6.64 13.96
C SER A 600 -16.05 -5.82 14.66
N LYS A 601 -16.18 -4.49 14.64
CA LYS A 601 -15.30 -3.54 15.33
C LYS A 601 -15.43 -3.64 16.86
N GLU A 602 -16.64 -3.65 17.41
CA GLU A 602 -16.89 -3.82 18.85
C GLU A 602 -16.47 -5.23 19.32
N LYS A 603 -16.75 -6.28 18.53
CA LYS A 603 -16.27 -7.64 18.82
C LYS A 603 -14.74 -7.69 18.84
N ARG A 604 -14.05 -7.02 17.91
CA ARG A 604 -12.58 -6.91 17.89
C ARG A 604 -12.05 -6.08 19.06
N GLN A 605 -12.75 -5.02 19.47
CA GLN A 605 -12.38 -4.19 20.61
C GLN A 605 -12.53 -4.95 21.93
N GLU A 606 -13.63 -5.71 22.08
CA GLU A 606 -13.85 -6.60 23.22
C GLU A 606 -12.83 -7.74 23.26
N LYS A 607 -12.48 -8.32 22.09
CA LYS A 607 -11.40 -9.33 21.99
C LYS A 607 -10.04 -8.74 22.40
N ARG A 608 -9.75 -7.50 21.99
CA ARG A 608 -8.54 -6.75 22.39
C ARG A 608 -8.53 -6.41 23.88
N HIS A 609 -9.69 -6.08 24.45
CA HIS A 609 -9.79 -5.79 25.88
C HIS A 609 -9.60 -7.05 26.73
N LYS A 610 -10.17 -8.17 26.28
CA LYS A 610 -10.01 -9.50 26.90
C LYS A 610 -8.58 -10.05 26.74
N SER A 611 -7.90 -9.76 25.62
CA SER A 611 -6.48 -10.14 25.44
C SER A 611 -5.55 -9.26 26.28
N SER A 612 -5.86 -7.97 26.43
CA SER A 612 -5.10 -7.04 27.28
C SER A 612 -5.18 -7.42 28.76
N GLN A 613 -6.34 -7.88 29.25
CA GLN A 613 -6.51 -8.33 30.64
C GLN A 613 -5.81 -9.67 30.97
N ARG A 614 -5.42 -10.48 29.96
CA ARG A 614 -4.68 -11.73 30.20
C ARG A 614 -3.15 -11.58 30.17
N GLY A 615 -2.62 -10.39 29.84
CA GLY A 615 -1.19 -10.17 29.62
C GLY A 615 -0.42 -9.54 30.79
N VAL A 616 -1.02 -9.32 31.96
CA VAL A 616 -0.40 -8.51 33.03
C VAL A 616 0.09 -9.36 34.22
N SER A 617 0.18 -10.69 34.09
CA SER A 617 0.69 -11.56 35.15
C SER A 617 1.71 -12.58 34.64
N ALA A 618 2.89 -12.10 34.22
CA ALA A 618 4.13 -12.88 34.21
C ALA A 618 5.32 -11.93 34.02
N GLY A 619 5.79 -11.36 35.14
CA GLY A 619 7.08 -10.68 35.21
C GLY A 619 8.22 -11.68 35.39
N HIS A 620 9.33 -11.40 34.71
CA HIS A 620 10.73 -11.74 34.99
C HIS A 620 11.09 -13.01 35.77
N SER A 621 11.87 -13.89 35.14
CA SER A 621 13.09 -14.42 35.79
C SER A 621 14.04 -15.12 34.81
N LEU A 622 15.27 -14.59 34.78
CA LEU A 622 16.58 -15.25 34.68
C LEU A 622 16.98 -16.10 33.44
N ALA A 623 18.15 -15.70 32.94
CA ALA A 623 19.23 -16.49 32.35
C ALA A 623 19.04 -18.02 32.29
N ALA A 624 19.32 -18.60 31.13
CA ALA A 624 19.69 -20.00 31.01
C ALA A 624 20.99 -20.16 30.18
N PRO A 625 21.85 -21.13 30.54
CA PRO A 625 23.19 -21.29 30.00
C PRO A 625 23.24 -22.20 28.77
N MET A 626 24.37 -22.15 28.06
CA MET A 626 24.78 -23.14 27.06
C MET A 626 24.57 -24.58 27.54
N LEU A 627 23.99 -25.42 26.68
CA LEU A 627 24.07 -26.87 26.77
C LEU A 627 24.52 -27.48 25.43
N LEU A 628 25.41 -28.46 25.55
CA LEU A 628 26.06 -29.29 24.53
C LEU A 628 25.09 -30.34 23.92
N PRO A 629 25.46 -30.99 22.79
CA PRO A 629 24.54 -31.75 21.96
C PRO A 629 24.25 -33.14 22.52
N GLY A 630 22.98 -33.56 22.45
CA GLY A 630 22.57 -34.94 22.73
C GLY A 630 21.47 -35.09 23.78
N GLN A 631 20.29 -34.51 23.55
CA GLN A 631 19.04 -34.99 24.17
C GLN A 631 17.88 -34.89 23.19
N GLN A 632 17.25 -36.04 22.91
CA GLN A 632 15.99 -36.13 22.17
C GLN A 632 14.84 -35.65 23.06
N VAL A 633 13.97 -34.81 22.51
CA VAL A 633 12.68 -34.43 23.12
C VAL A 633 11.54 -35.03 22.28
N PRO A 634 10.48 -35.61 22.88
CA PRO A 634 9.37 -36.20 22.15
C PRO A 634 8.46 -35.11 21.57
N GLY A 635 8.03 -35.29 20.32
CA GLY A 635 7.17 -34.34 19.60
C GLY A 635 5.74 -34.26 20.16
N PRO A 636 5.05 -33.12 20.01
CA PRO A 636 3.63 -33.03 20.31
C PRO A 636 2.77 -33.24 19.05
N ALA A 637 1.65 -33.91 19.31
CA ALA A 637 0.61 -34.35 18.41
C ALA A 637 -0.14 -33.21 17.69
N GLY A 638 -0.73 -33.59 16.55
CA GLY A 638 -1.41 -32.73 15.61
C GLY A 638 -2.61 -31.95 16.13
N GLY A 639 -2.73 -30.72 15.62
CA GLY A 639 -3.94 -29.91 15.67
C GLY A 639 -4.50 -29.71 14.27
N ALA A 640 -5.71 -30.23 14.03
CA ALA A 640 -6.48 -30.03 12.80
C ALA A 640 -6.87 -28.56 12.61
N ILE A 641 -6.59 -28.01 11.43
CA ILE A 641 -7.03 -26.68 11.01
C ILE A 641 -8.35 -26.81 10.26
N VAL A 642 -9.40 -26.17 10.78
CA VAL A 642 -10.71 -26.04 10.12
C VAL A 642 -10.59 -25.03 8.97
N ALA A 643 -10.80 -25.52 7.74
CA ALA A 643 -10.85 -24.70 6.54
C ALA A 643 -12.11 -23.82 6.51
N VAL A 644 -11.94 -22.56 6.11
CA VAL A 644 -13.03 -21.61 5.82
C VAL A 644 -13.18 -21.53 4.29
N PRO A 645 -14.39 -21.68 3.72
CA PRO A 645 -14.57 -21.65 2.26
C PRO A 645 -14.50 -20.21 1.71
N PRO A 646 -13.95 -19.99 0.49
CA PRO A 646 -13.88 -18.66 -0.12
C PRO A 646 -15.23 -18.24 -0.73
N ALA A 647 -15.50 -16.93 -0.67
CA ALA A 647 -16.65 -16.29 -1.29
C ALA A 647 -16.48 -16.18 -2.81
N HIS A 648 -17.54 -16.53 -3.56
CA HIS A 648 -17.65 -16.40 -5.02
C HIS A 648 -17.57 -14.93 -5.47
N LEU A 649 -16.79 -14.67 -6.53
CA LEU A 649 -16.80 -13.45 -7.33
C LEU A 649 -17.48 -13.77 -8.67
N ASP A 650 -18.59 -13.10 -8.96
CA ASP A 650 -19.32 -13.23 -10.23
C ASP A 650 -18.55 -12.57 -11.39
N VAL A 651 -18.51 -13.27 -12.53
CA VAL A 651 -17.70 -12.99 -13.73
C VAL A 651 -18.45 -12.09 -14.72
N VAL A 652 -17.77 -11.07 -15.25
CA VAL A 652 -18.18 -10.29 -16.44
C VAL A 652 -17.27 -10.69 -17.61
N GLY A 653 -17.52 -11.84 -18.24
CA GLY A 653 -16.70 -12.36 -19.33
C GLY A 653 -16.96 -11.69 -20.69
N GLY A 654 -18.21 -11.25 -20.94
CA GLY A 654 -18.60 -10.75 -22.27
C GLY A 654 -17.99 -9.41 -22.68
N GLN A 655 -17.67 -8.53 -21.72
CA GLN A 655 -17.10 -7.21 -22.04
C GLN A 655 -15.63 -7.28 -22.44
N VAL A 656 -14.90 -8.29 -21.97
CA VAL A 656 -13.45 -8.46 -22.24
C VAL A 656 -13.21 -8.91 -23.67
N THR A 657 -13.97 -9.90 -24.14
CA THR A 657 -13.89 -10.38 -25.54
C THR A 657 -14.27 -9.28 -26.53
N GLN A 658 -15.26 -8.44 -26.17
CA GLN A 658 -15.65 -7.30 -27.00
C GLN A 658 -14.56 -6.21 -27.03
N HIS A 659 -13.90 -5.94 -25.90
CA HIS A 659 -12.82 -4.96 -25.83
C HIS A 659 -11.56 -5.42 -26.59
N LEU A 660 -11.19 -6.71 -26.49
CA LEU A 660 -10.07 -7.29 -27.24
C LEU A 660 -10.33 -7.24 -28.75
N ARG A 661 -11.56 -7.56 -29.19
CA ARG A 661 -11.98 -7.46 -30.60
C ARG A 661 -11.92 -6.03 -31.14
N GLN A 662 -12.20 -5.03 -30.31
CA GLN A 662 -12.17 -3.62 -30.70
C GLN A 662 -10.76 -3.03 -30.69
N THR A 663 -9.91 -3.47 -29.76
CA THR A 663 -8.59 -2.84 -29.52
C THR A 663 -7.48 -3.48 -30.35
N PHE A 664 -7.61 -4.78 -30.68
CA PHE A 664 -6.58 -5.53 -31.43
C PHE A 664 -7.22 -6.36 -32.55
N PRO A 665 -7.90 -5.74 -33.52
CA PRO A 665 -8.65 -6.47 -34.55
C PRO A 665 -7.75 -7.38 -35.38
N ASP A 666 -6.54 -6.95 -35.74
CA ASP A 666 -5.64 -7.72 -36.62
C ASP A 666 -5.03 -8.94 -35.92
N LEU A 667 -4.56 -8.79 -34.68
CA LEU A 667 -4.09 -9.91 -33.85
C LEU A 667 -5.22 -10.89 -33.51
N TYR A 668 -6.44 -10.38 -33.31
CA TYR A 668 -7.62 -11.20 -33.09
C TYR A 668 -8.01 -11.98 -34.36
N GLN A 669 -7.85 -11.40 -35.55
CA GLN A 669 -8.12 -12.06 -36.83
C GLN A 669 -7.04 -13.07 -37.22
N GLU A 670 -5.76 -12.76 -37.00
CA GLU A 670 -4.64 -13.67 -37.23
C GLU A 670 -4.75 -14.90 -36.31
N PHE A 671 -5.23 -14.70 -35.08
CA PHE A 671 -5.60 -15.76 -34.14
C PHE A 671 -6.79 -16.62 -34.63
N LEU A 672 -7.89 -16.00 -35.10
CA LEU A 672 -9.03 -16.73 -35.67
C LEU A 672 -8.63 -17.57 -36.89
N ALA A 673 -7.71 -17.05 -37.71
CA ALA A 673 -7.18 -17.76 -38.87
C ALA A 673 -6.28 -18.95 -38.48
N GLY A 674 -5.72 -18.97 -37.26
CA GLY A 674 -4.93 -20.07 -36.71
C GLY A 674 -5.75 -21.18 -36.05
N LEU A 675 -7.05 -20.99 -35.82
CA LEU A 675 -7.93 -22.01 -35.26
C LEU A 675 -8.32 -23.02 -36.34
N LYS A 676 -7.98 -24.30 -36.16
CA LYS A 676 -8.62 -25.39 -36.92
C LYS A 676 -10.13 -25.31 -36.63
N LYS A 677 -10.95 -25.14 -37.67
CA LYS A 677 -12.40 -25.22 -37.55
C LYS A 677 -12.76 -26.58 -36.92
N PRO A 678 -13.62 -26.64 -35.90
CA PRO A 678 -14.19 -27.90 -35.47
C PRO A 678 -15.06 -28.43 -36.61
N GLU A 679 -14.61 -29.50 -37.24
CA GLU A 679 -15.48 -30.41 -37.99
C GLU A 679 -16.32 -31.12 -36.92
N ASP A 680 -17.56 -30.69 -36.73
CA ASP A 680 -18.72 -31.50 -36.33
C ASP A 680 -19.88 -30.55 -35.97
N GLU A 681 -20.85 -30.44 -36.89
CA GLU A 681 -22.20 -30.04 -36.52
C GLU A 681 -22.76 -31.11 -35.57
N LEU A 682 -23.33 -30.69 -34.44
CA LEU A 682 -23.94 -31.60 -33.47
C LEU A 682 -25.19 -32.25 -34.09
N ASP A 683 -24.99 -33.41 -34.71
CA ASP A 683 -26.04 -34.24 -35.29
C ASP A 683 -26.74 -35.03 -34.17
N LEU A 684 -27.62 -34.33 -33.42
CA LEU A 684 -28.44 -34.95 -32.38
C LEU A 684 -29.52 -35.80 -33.04
N ASN A 685 -29.56 -37.09 -32.71
CA ASN A 685 -30.62 -37.95 -33.25
C ASN A 685 -31.98 -37.63 -32.60
N GLU A 686 -33.06 -38.07 -33.25
CA GLU A 686 -34.45 -37.80 -32.85
C GLU A 686 -34.74 -38.25 -31.40
N GLN A 687 -34.05 -39.29 -30.92
CA GLN A 687 -34.17 -39.83 -29.57
C GLN A 687 -33.48 -38.95 -28.51
N GLU A 688 -32.36 -38.32 -28.86
CA GLU A 688 -31.66 -37.34 -28.00
C GLU A 688 -32.44 -36.04 -27.92
N LEU A 689 -33.06 -35.62 -29.03
CA LEU A 689 -33.94 -34.44 -29.09
C LEU A 689 -35.20 -34.63 -28.23
N ASP A 690 -35.85 -35.80 -28.34
CA ASP A 690 -37.02 -36.17 -27.53
C ASP A 690 -36.67 -36.28 -26.02
N SER A 691 -35.48 -36.80 -25.70
CA SER A 691 -34.98 -36.84 -24.31
C SER A 691 -34.76 -35.44 -23.73
N LEU A 692 -34.31 -34.50 -24.56
CA LEU A 692 -34.09 -33.09 -24.21
C LEU A 692 -35.42 -32.36 -23.97
N CYS A 693 -36.42 -32.62 -24.82
CA CYS A 693 -37.77 -32.07 -24.68
C CYS A 693 -38.49 -32.61 -23.43
N LYS A 694 -38.38 -33.92 -23.15
CA LYS A 694 -38.94 -34.54 -21.92
C LYS A 694 -38.26 -34.02 -20.66
N PHE A 695 -36.94 -33.83 -20.70
CA PHE A 695 -36.20 -33.25 -19.58
C PHE A 695 -36.63 -31.80 -19.30
N ARG A 696 -36.79 -30.98 -20.35
CA ARG A 696 -37.27 -29.59 -20.23
C ARG A 696 -38.68 -29.50 -19.68
N ALA A 697 -39.60 -30.34 -20.16
CA ALA A 697 -40.97 -30.41 -19.63
C ALA A 697 -41.01 -30.83 -18.15
N THR A 698 -40.06 -31.65 -17.70
CA THR A 698 -39.94 -32.07 -16.28
C THR A 698 -39.40 -30.93 -15.40
N VAL A 699 -38.53 -30.08 -15.94
CA VAL A 699 -37.98 -28.90 -15.24
C VAL A 699 -39.01 -27.78 -15.16
N ASP A 700 -39.80 -27.56 -16.22
CA ASP A 700 -40.83 -26.51 -16.27
C ASP A 700 -42.05 -26.81 -15.36
N PHE A 701 -42.24 -28.06 -14.93
CA PHE A 701 -43.32 -28.47 -14.01
C PHE A 701 -42.98 -28.21 -12.51
N LEU A 702 -41.74 -27.83 -12.20
CA LEU A 702 -41.30 -27.58 -10.82
C LEU A 702 -41.39 -26.08 -10.49
N ASP A 703 -42.43 -25.70 -9.75
CA ASP A 703 -42.66 -24.32 -9.32
C ASP A 703 -41.48 -23.78 -8.45
N VAL A 704 -41.05 -22.55 -8.74
CA VAL A 704 -39.78 -21.94 -8.30
C VAL A 704 -39.58 -21.75 -6.78
N PRO A 705 -40.57 -21.83 -5.86
CA PRO A 705 -40.28 -21.71 -4.42
C PRO A 705 -39.57 -22.94 -3.82
N VAL A 706 -39.59 -24.10 -4.50
CA VAL A 706 -39.10 -25.36 -3.93
C VAL A 706 -37.57 -25.51 -4.02
N ALA A 707 -36.93 -24.84 -4.98
CA ALA A 707 -35.48 -24.93 -5.20
C ALA A 707 -34.62 -24.42 -4.03
N LYS A 708 -35.15 -23.51 -3.18
CA LYS A 708 -34.41 -22.98 -2.02
C LYS A 708 -34.52 -23.82 -0.76
N THR A 709 -35.57 -24.63 -0.64
CA THR A 709 -35.66 -25.64 0.44
C THR A 709 -34.75 -26.84 0.13
N TRP A 710 -34.44 -27.09 -1.15
CA TRP A 710 -33.59 -28.20 -1.61
C TRP A 710 -32.08 -27.99 -1.39
N GLU A 711 -31.60 -26.75 -1.29
CA GLU A 711 -30.19 -26.49 -0.96
C GLU A 711 -29.87 -26.74 0.52
N ARG A 712 -30.87 -26.85 1.40
CA ARG A 712 -30.66 -26.97 2.85
C ARG A 712 -30.50 -28.41 3.34
N ASP A 713 -31.11 -29.37 2.66
CA ASP A 713 -31.08 -30.79 3.06
C ASP A 713 -30.39 -31.62 1.95
N GLY A 714 -29.10 -31.91 2.17
CA GLY A 714 -28.21 -32.52 1.19
C GLY A 714 -28.62 -33.91 0.71
N HIS A 715 -29.36 -33.99 -0.39
CA HIS A 715 -29.62 -35.25 -1.09
C HIS A 715 -28.59 -35.49 -2.22
N SER A 716 -27.62 -36.37 -1.94
CA SER A 716 -26.58 -36.84 -2.88
C SER A 716 -27.12 -37.64 -4.07
N GLN A 717 -28.33 -38.19 -3.96
CA GLN A 717 -28.89 -39.17 -4.89
C GLN A 717 -29.40 -38.55 -6.19
N LEU A 718 -29.99 -37.34 -6.15
CA LEU A 718 -30.43 -36.63 -7.37
C LEU A 718 -29.24 -36.09 -8.18
N ARG A 719 -28.17 -35.63 -7.50
CA ARG A 719 -26.90 -35.25 -8.14
C ARG A 719 -26.23 -36.45 -8.81
N GLN A 720 -26.24 -37.62 -8.17
CA GLN A 720 -25.78 -38.86 -8.79
C GLN A 720 -26.63 -39.24 -10.02
N ASN A 721 -27.96 -39.16 -9.92
CA ASN A 721 -28.85 -39.49 -11.03
C ASN A 721 -28.75 -38.49 -12.21
N LEU A 722 -28.55 -37.20 -11.94
CA LEU A 722 -28.32 -36.17 -12.97
C LEU A 722 -26.92 -36.29 -13.59
N SER A 723 -25.91 -36.72 -12.83
CA SER A 723 -24.58 -37.01 -13.38
C SER A 723 -24.56 -38.27 -14.25
N ALA A 724 -25.44 -39.24 -13.96
CA ALA A 724 -25.61 -40.48 -14.71
C ALA A 724 -26.55 -40.38 -15.92
N HIS A 725 -27.23 -39.24 -16.12
CA HIS A 725 -28.13 -39.04 -17.26
C HIS A 725 -27.32 -38.84 -18.56
N PRO A 726 -27.66 -39.52 -19.68
CA PRO A 726 -26.81 -39.64 -20.89
C PRO A 726 -26.66 -38.35 -21.74
N VAL A 727 -27.03 -37.18 -21.22
CA VAL A 727 -27.03 -35.93 -21.99
C VAL A 727 -25.74 -35.13 -21.72
N SER A 728 -25.13 -34.56 -22.76
CA SER A 728 -23.83 -33.87 -22.68
C SER A 728 -23.84 -32.69 -21.70
N SER A 729 -22.67 -32.34 -21.16
CA SER A 729 -22.48 -31.22 -20.23
C SER A 729 -22.87 -29.87 -20.86
N LEU A 730 -22.73 -29.74 -22.17
CA LEU A 730 -23.07 -28.53 -22.94
C LEU A 730 -24.60 -28.26 -22.93
N VAL A 731 -25.39 -29.31 -23.13
CA VAL A 731 -26.86 -29.25 -23.12
C VAL A 731 -27.38 -28.93 -21.72
N ARG A 732 -26.74 -29.49 -20.68
CA ARG A 732 -27.04 -29.11 -19.28
C ARG A 732 -26.78 -27.62 -19.02
N GLY A 733 -25.76 -27.04 -19.66
CA GLY A 733 -25.47 -25.60 -19.57
C GLY A 733 -26.51 -24.71 -20.24
N LEU A 734 -27.04 -25.12 -21.41
CA LEU A 734 -28.04 -24.36 -22.16
C LEU A 734 -29.42 -24.33 -21.48
N VAL A 735 -29.79 -25.40 -20.77
CA VAL A 735 -31.04 -25.45 -19.98
C VAL A 735 -30.98 -24.49 -18.79
N TRP A 736 -29.81 -24.30 -18.18
CA TRP A 736 -29.63 -23.42 -17.04
C TRP A 736 -29.41 -21.94 -17.42
N ASN A 737 -29.02 -21.66 -18.66
CA ASN A 737 -28.82 -20.30 -19.17
C ASN A 737 -29.29 -20.18 -20.64
N PRO A 738 -30.60 -20.05 -20.89
CA PRO A 738 -31.08 -19.80 -22.24
C PRO A 738 -30.61 -18.41 -22.73
N PRO A 739 -30.18 -18.28 -23.99
CA PRO A 739 -29.77 -16.99 -24.54
C PRO A 739 -30.95 -16.01 -24.60
N THR A 740 -30.68 -14.74 -24.28
CA THR A 740 -31.67 -13.67 -24.30
C THR A 740 -32.08 -13.31 -25.73
N GLU A 741 -33.35 -12.92 -25.96
CA GLU A 741 -33.95 -12.57 -27.27
C GLU A 741 -33.07 -11.68 -28.17
N LYS A 742 -32.32 -10.73 -27.58
CA LYS A 742 -31.41 -9.84 -28.31
C LYS A 742 -30.23 -10.53 -29.00
N ALA A 743 -29.85 -11.74 -28.56
CA ALA A 743 -28.79 -12.52 -29.19
C ALA A 743 -29.28 -13.25 -30.46
N VAL A 744 -30.58 -13.49 -30.58
CA VAL A 744 -31.20 -14.14 -31.75
C VAL A 744 -31.36 -13.14 -32.90
N GLU A 745 -31.72 -11.89 -32.61
CA GLU A 745 -31.87 -10.84 -33.62
C GLU A 745 -30.54 -10.42 -34.28
N ALA A 746 -29.42 -10.51 -33.56
CA ALA A 746 -28.09 -10.14 -34.08
C ALA A 746 -27.41 -11.25 -34.91
N GLY A 747 -27.98 -12.46 -34.94
CA GLY A 747 -27.36 -13.67 -35.49
C GLY A 747 -27.85 -14.12 -36.86
N GLY A 748 -28.79 -13.41 -37.50
CA GLY A 748 -29.23 -13.73 -38.87
C GLY A 748 -29.76 -15.17 -39.05
N LEU A 749 -30.35 -15.77 -38.01
CA LEU A 749 -31.02 -17.07 -38.13
C LEU A 749 -32.46 -16.85 -38.60
N CYS A 750 -32.78 -17.41 -39.76
CA CYS A 750 -34.10 -17.36 -40.37
C CYS A 750 -35.13 -18.12 -39.51
N PRO A 751 -36.33 -17.58 -39.22
CA PRO A 751 -37.37 -18.26 -38.46
C PRO A 751 -37.92 -19.55 -39.11
N VAL A 752 -37.56 -19.81 -40.37
CA VAL A 752 -38.04 -20.97 -41.14
C VAL A 752 -37.40 -22.30 -40.65
N CYS A 753 -36.29 -22.26 -39.92
CA CYS A 753 -35.62 -23.47 -39.44
C CYS A 753 -36.18 -24.06 -38.12
N LEU A 754 -37.23 -23.46 -37.53
CA LEU A 754 -37.78 -23.91 -36.23
C LEU A 754 -39.24 -24.38 -36.28
N GLY A 755 -39.86 -24.50 -37.46
CA GLY A 755 -41.15 -25.20 -37.60
C GLY A 755 -42.26 -24.70 -36.66
N LEU A 756 -42.45 -23.39 -36.55
CA LEU A 756 -43.54 -22.78 -35.79
C LEU A 756 -44.51 -22.06 -36.73
N ASP A 757 -45.42 -22.82 -37.34
CA ASP A 757 -46.65 -22.26 -37.91
C ASP A 757 -47.85 -22.86 -37.17
N GLY A 758 -48.64 -21.97 -36.57
CA GLY A 758 -49.95 -22.31 -36.01
C GLY A 758 -50.21 -21.66 -34.66
N LEU A 759 -50.74 -20.43 -34.68
CA LEU A 759 -51.91 -19.98 -33.89
C LEU A 759 -52.00 -18.43 -33.93
N VAL A 760 -52.98 -17.93 -34.69
CA VAL A 760 -53.88 -16.77 -34.41
C VAL A 760 -53.19 -15.45 -34.01
N GLY A 761 -53.13 -14.37 -34.81
CA GLY A 761 -54.19 -13.72 -35.58
C GLY A 761 -54.93 -12.68 -34.73
N PHE A 762 -54.58 -11.37 -34.83
CA PHE A 762 -55.52 -10.24 -34.74
C PHE A 762 -54.84 -8.89 -35.06
N SER A 763 -55.61 -8.02 -35.73
CA SER A 763 -55.24 -6.77 -36.39
C SER A 763 -55.28 -5.52 -35.51
N CYS A 764 -54.43 -4.55 -35.89
CA CYS A 764 -54.58 -3.07 -35.87
C CYS A 764 -55.34 -2.37 -34.72
N THR A 765 -54.62 -1.54 -33.95
CA THR A 765 -54.53 -0.08 -34.18
C THR A 765 -53.19 0.46 -33.70
#